data_AF-A0A949MRA6-F1
#
_entry.id   AF-A0A949MRA6-F1
#
_cell.length_a   1.000
_cell.length_b   1.000
_cell.length_c   1.000
_cell.angle_alpha   90.00
_cell.angle_beta   90.00
_cell.angle_gamma   90.00
#
_symmetry.space_group_name_H-M   'P 1'
#
loop_
_entity.id
_entity.type
_entity.pdbx_description
1 polymer ?
#
loop_
_entity_poly.entity_id
_entity_poly.type
_entity_poly.pdbx_seq_one_letter_code
_entity_poly.pdbx_strand_id
1 'polypeptide(L)'
;MNTVEQPPVGLETDSSVPPESSMNVEPAEIKISGFDGDTRAVLKEPSLYLSIAVIFVAASVCVGNSATIFWIAFVSMSAMAIVFHVLAERFLFRSKQEFTYFKSPFEGVFVLTFGSIVPGVGLLAYGIYSWMNATRLNVAEELGKIALLLVVPFFNFLVWSAMRRGYLVRPRLVGLMNGLALGLSACWTAVLLKSIFFAHSDVTCKFGWMLLLCMSPFLLFAAVCQCLDLVHKTESNIKRITTTFAVLGALLSCLFVCAPMMRAFFMQSLITDARQISSARQLGAIELLRSVASDEDLRPSKFPISGFALGALLVPDRGLNGENDVDKDLYFRITGNAFSDLASINSTADEGNNPMVGARLPGLSLAKSQLSGIVDGATLSSSIDWTLSFHNSNLGAQEARGEISLPDQAVVSRVTLWIDGEPREGAFAPTGKVQKAYEAVVSRRRDPLLVTSSGPNRVLLQCFPVPANGEVKVRLGFKVPLQTKDGKSCSIELPKLLSTNFVQPKRTRVTLSSPDVISANLPGLIAGKDGKMNTLNGIIKGHDPVGLLDTLHIDRAMALREFATPDWYSNGQRFIVGRLREKTVSTPNRMFVVLDSSASLKANAAKLRDALAMIPDRFKSSVYFVTDPALASDKDQGITARPLAQAISAIKPEVFVGGQDNTAVLREALETAAEEPGNAVLWIHGPQPGVKDLSASGALDVVQPVALYDLQIAPGPNSTLEALKRLVGSDRVSWETVAHNTPVEGVGSVVKGWQAGVRQLVIERQLVNEKPAVPLSSDPTTSAQLTALWANDEVTRLLSRDLQPQAQKLATYYRLITPVTGAVVLESSKDYAANHLASGAFSDDPLSAAPPQGSGLVGAPTDPRYGQSNEVGQLADYGYDMARDISRMLTGVSLLLAVIVALAFLRGRKSISRLAIAKAVTLVLAVPLVVHIVGTYVINNFGGLGGGL
;
A
#
# COMPACT_ATOMS: atom_id res chain seq x y z
N MET A 1 -72.32 -79.19 -4.42
CA MET A 1 -73.78 -79.16 -4.15
C MET A 1 -74.30 -77.84 -4.66
N ASN A 2 -75.45 -77.88 -5.34
CA ASN A 2 -76.38 -76.81 -5.71
C ASN A 2 -75.73 -75.51 -6.26
N THR A 3 -75.70 -75.21 -7.57
CA THR A 3 -76.81 -75.03 -8.54
C THR A 3 -77.90 -74.05 -8.11
N VAL A 4 -77.88 -72.85 -8.71
CA VAL A 4 -79.08 -72.20 -9.27
C VAL A 4 -78.68 -71.55 -10.60
N GLU A 5 -79.37 -71.91 -11.67
CA GLU A 5 -79.40 -71.16 -12.92
C GLU A 5 -80.71 -70.35 -12.97
N GLN A 6 -80.70 -69.16 -13.57
CA GLN A 6 -81.63 -68.82 -14.65
C GLN A 6 -81.26 -67.48 -15.33
N PRO A 7 -81.61 -67.26 -16.61
CA PRO A 7 -81.18 -66.10 -17.37
C PRO A 7 -82.39 -65.18 -17.75
N PRO A 8 -82.60 -64.70 -19.00
CA PRO A 8 -82.38 -63.29 -19.29
C PRO A 8 -83.64 -62.54 -19.78
N VAL A 9 -83.55 -61.21 -19.82
CA VAL A 9 -84.52 -60.35 -20.53
C VAL A 9 -83.75 -59.38 -21.43
N GLY A 10 -83.87 -59.59 -22.75
CA GLY A 10 -83.83 -58.50 -23.73
C GLY A 10 -85.28 -58.12 -24.10
N LEU A 11 -85.54 -57.18 -25.01
CA LEU A 11 -84.67 -56.39 -25.88
C LEU A 11 -85.21 -54.95 -25.90
N GLU A 12 -84.42 -53.99 -26.36
CA GLU A 12 -84.87 -53.20 -27.51
C GLU A 12 -83.70 -52.71 -28.33
N THR A 13 -83.83 -52.79 -29.65
CA THR A 13 -82.84 -52.33 -30.63
C THR A 13 -83.29 -51.00 -31.19
N ASP A 14 -82.42 -49.99 -31.14
CA ASP A 14 -82.53 -48.86 -32.06
C ASP A 14 -81.19 -48.67 -32.79
N SER A 15 -81.27 -48.54 -34.11
CA SER A 15 -80.13 -48.65 -35.03
C SER A 15 -80.02 -47.39 -35.87
N SER A 16 -79.29 -46.40 -35.36
CA SER A 16 -78.90 -45.22 -36.12
C SER A 16 -77.39 -44.99 -36.05
N VAL A 17 -76.73 -45.06 -37.21
CA VAL A 17 -75.31 -44.75 -37.39
C VAL A 17 -75.20 -43.46 -38.21
N PRO A 18 -74.78 -42.34 -37.60
CA PRO A 18 -74.14 -41.23 -38.29
C PRO A 18 -72.63 -41.53 -38.51
N PRO A 19 -71.96 -40.87 -39.47
CA PRO A 19 -70.66 -41.31 -39.98
C PRO A 19 -69.47 -41.00 -39.07
N GLU A 20 -68.35 -41.66 -39.37
CA GLU A 20 -67.05 -41.43 -38.74
C GLU A 20 -66.65 -39.95 -38.78
N SER A 21 -66.59 -39.30 -37.61
CA SER A 21 -65.89 -38.02 -37.47
C SER A 21 -64.43 -38.29 -37.10
N SER A 22 -63.51 -37.87 -37.96
CA SER A 22 -62.07 -38.05 -37.75
C SER A 22 -61.54 -37.08 -36.69
N MET A 23 -61.86 -37.34 -35.41
CA MET A 23 -61.26 -36.61 -34.30
C MET A 23 -59.77 -36.94 -34.21
N ASN A 24 -58.94 -36.03 -34.71
CA ASN A 24 -57.54 -35.93 -34.32
C ASN A 24 -57.50 -35.60 -32.82
N VAL A 25 -57.48 -36.64 -31.98
CA VAL A 25 -57.09 -36.51 -30.58
C VAL A 25 -55.61 -36.19 -30.57
N GLU A 26 -55.26 -34.92 -30.40
CA GLU A 26 -53.87 -34.54 -30.15
C GLU A 26 -53.38 -35.30 -28.89
N PRO A 27 -52.24 -35.99 -28.95
CA PRO A 27 -51.73 -36.73 -27.81
C PRO A 27 -51.42 -35.73 -26.69
N ALA A 28 -52.11 -35.86 -25.56
CA ALA A 28 -52.03 -34.93 -24.44
C ALA A 28 -50.58 -34.61 -24.06
N GLU A 29 -50.25 -33.32 -23.90
CA GLU A 29 -48.88 -32.86 -23.64
C GLU A 29 -48.38 -33.38 -22.27
N ILE A 30 -47.60 -34.46 -22.29
CA ILE A 30 -47.17 -35.16 -21.08
C ILE A 30 -46.19 -34.27 -20.32
N LYS A 31 -46.49 -34.03 -19.05
CA LYS A 31 -45.70 -33.20 -18.14
C LYS A 31 -45.01 -34.05 -17.09
N ILE A 32 -43.87 -33.55 -16.60
CA ILE A 32 -43.11 -34.14 -15.51
C ILE A 32 -43.95 -34.00 -14.23
N SER A 33 -44.64 -35.09 -13.85
CA SER A 33 -45.48 -35.20 -12.65
C SER A 33 -44.72 -35.76 -11.43
N GLY A 34 -43.65 -36.50 -11.69
CA GLY A 34 -42.98 -37.26 -10.64
C GLY A 34 -42.16 -36.39 -9.68
N PHE A 35 -42.63 -36.34 -8.43
CA PHE A 35 -41.95 -35.83 -7.24
C PHE A 35 -42.30 -36.75 -6.05
N ASP A 36 -41.34 -36.96 -5.14
CA ASP A 36 -41.51 -37.78 -3.93
C ASP A 36 -42.12 -36.94 -2.80
N GLY A 37 -43.43 -37.11 -2.58
CA GLY A 37 -44.31 -36.09 -1.97
C GLY A 37 -44.28 -35.95 -0.45
N ASP A 38 -43.45 -36.71 0.28
CA ASP A 38 -43.40 -36.66 1.75
C ASP A 38 -43.01 -35.28 2.29
N THR A 39 -43.71 -34.83 3.33
CA THR A 39 -43.42 -33.58 4.05
C THR A 39 -42.16 -33.71 4.90
N ARG A 40 -41.00 -33.63 4.24
CA ARG A 40 -39.69 -33.59 4.87
C ARG A 40 -39.53 -32.25 5.59
N ALA A 41 -39.40 -32.31 6.93
CA ALA A 41 -39.19 -31.14 7.77
C ALA A 41 -38.06 -30.25 7.23
N VAL A 42 -38.29 -28.92 7.20
CA VAL A 42 -37.42 -27.90 6.58
C VAL A 42 -35.92 -28.08 6.88
N LEU A 43 -35.54 -28.47 8.09
CA LEU A 43 -34.13 -28.71 8.49
C LEU A 43 -33.47 -29.94 7.84
N LYS A 44 -34.20 -30.76 7.08
CA LYS A 44 -33.67 -31.93 6.34
C LYS A 44 -33.59 -31.70 4.82
N GLU A 45 -33.85 -30.47 4.35
CA GLU A 45 -33.88 -30.14 2.92
C GLU A 45 -32.52 -29.68 2.37
N PRO A 46 -31.93 -30.35 1.36
CA PRO A 46 -30.65 -29.94 0.78
C PRO A 46 -30.70 -28.59 0.06
N SER A 47 -31.89 -28.09 -0.32
CA SER A 47 -32.02 -26.72 -0.83
C SER A 47 -31.73 -25.66 0.23
N LEU A 48 -32.11 -25.91 1.50
CA LEU A 48 -31.87 -24.97 2.60
C LEU A 48 -30.38 -24.89 2.91
N TYR A 49 -29.71 -26.04 3.01
CA TYR A 49 -28.26 -26.11 3.21
C TYR A 49 -27.49 -25.45 2.05
N LEU A 50 -27.92 -25.63 0.80
CA LEU A 50 -27.32 -24.92 -0.33
C LEU A 50 -27.56 -23.41 -0.26
N SER A 51 -28.76 -22.95 0.09
CA SER A 51 -29.03 -21.52 0.33
C SER A 51 -28.11 -20.95 1.40
N ILE A 52 -28.02 -21.59 2.57
CA ILE A 52 -27.19 -21.13 3.69
C ILE A 52 -25.70 -21.12 3.31
N ALA A 53 -25.20 -22.15 2.60
CA ALA A 53 -23.82 -22.19 2.13
C ALA A 53 -23.51 -21.07 1.12
N VAL A 54 -24.39 -20.82 0.15
CA VAL A 54 -24.26 -19.72 -0.81
C VAL A 54 -24.32 -18.36 -0.09
N ILE A 55 -25.20 -18.20 0.90
CA ILE A 55 -25.33 -16.98 1.71
C ILE A 55 -24.08 -16.75 2.58
N PHE A 56 -23.50 -17.81 3.16
CA PHE A 56 -22.25 -17.74 3.93
C PHE A 56 -21.08 -17.29 3.06
N VAL A 57 -20.89 -17.93 1.90
CA VAL A 57 -19.86 -17.55 0.93
C VAL A 57 -20.08 -16.13 0.42
N ALA A 58 -21.33 -15.75 0.09
CA ALA A 58 -21.68 -14.41 -0.34
C ALA A 58 -21.34 -13.33 0.70
N ALA A 59 -21.75 -13.52 1.96
CA ALA A 59 -21.44 -12.58 3.03
C ALA A 59 -19.92 -12.51 3.32
N SER A 60 -19.25 -13.67 3.34
CA SER A 60 -17.80 -13.77 3.61
C SER A 60 -16.97 -13.11 2.50
N VAL A 61 -17.36 -13.30 1.23
CA VAL A 61 -16.71 -12.66 0.08
C VAL A 61 -17.00 -11.16 0.03
N CYS A 62 -18.26 -10.75 0.12
CA CYS A 62 -18.64 -9.36 -0.16
C CYS A 62 -18.43 -8.40 1.02
N VAL A 63 -18.37 -8.90 2.26
CA VAL A 63 -18.26 -8.05 3.47
C VAL A 63 -17.46 -8.68 4.63
N GLY A 64 -16.73 -9.78 4.40
CA GLY A 64 -16.00 -10.52 5.45
C GLY A 64 -14.96 -9.70 6.23
N ASN A 65 -14.43 -8.62 5.64
CA ASN A 65 -13.51 -7.69 6.31
C ASN A 65 -14.15 -6.96 7.52
N SER A 66 -15.48 -6.96 7.64
CA SER A 66 -16.19 -6.36 8.79
C SER A 66 -17.11 -7.38 9.44
N ALA A 67 -16.69 -7.94 10.57
CA ALA A 67 -17.40 -9.01 11.26
C ALA A 67 -18.86 -8.66 11.63
N THR A 68 -19.15 -7.41 12.00
CA THR A 68 -20.50 -6.95 12.33
C THR A 68 -21.41 -6.94 11.09
N ILE A 69 -20.95 -6.36 9.98
CA ILE A 69 -21.74 -6.28 8.74
C ILE A 69 -21.89 -7.67 8.10
N PHE A 70 -20.85 -8.52 8.17
CA PHE A 70 -20.91 -9.93 7.80
C PHE A 70 -22.06 -10.66 8.50
N TRP A 71 -22.14 -10.58 9.84
CA TRP A 71 -23.19 -11.26 10.60
C TRP A 71 -24.60 -10.70 10.31
N ILE A 72 -24.74 -9.38 10.16
CA ILE A 72 -26.02 -8.75 9.81
C ILE A 72 -26.51 -9.22 8.42
N ALA A 73 -25.63 -9.24 7.41
CA ALA A 73 -25.94 -9.74 6.08
C ALA A 73 -26.27 -11.25 6.09
N PHE A 74 -25.43 -12.06 6.75
CA PHE A 74 -25.61 -13.49 6.83
C PHE A 74 -26.94 -13.88 7.51
N VAL A 75 -27.28 -13.27 8.65
CA VAL A 75 -28.51 -13.57 9.40
C VAL A 75 -29.75 -13.12 8.63
N SER A 76 -29.76 -11.90 8.07
CA SER A 76 -30.92 -11.37 7.34
C SER A 76 -31.22 -12.16 6.05
N MET A 77 -30.19 -12.50 5.26
CA MET A 77 -30.34 -13.35 4.08
C MET A 77 -30.77 -14.78 4.44
N SER A 78 -30.22 -15.35 5.52
CA SER A 78 -30.62 -16.68 5.99
C SER A 78 -32.07 -16.73 6.49
N ALA A 79 -32.53 -15.70 7.20
CA ALA A 79 -33.93 -15.57 7.60
C ALA A 79 -34.86 -15.50 6.38
N MET A 80 -34.50 -14.73 5.35
CA MET A 80 -35.25 -14.68 4.08
C MET A 80 -35.33 -16.05 3.40
N ALA A 81 -34.21 -16.79 3.34
CA ALA A 81 -34.19 -18.14 2.77
C ALA A 81 -35.07 -19.13 3.57
N ILE A 82 -35.09 -19.04 4.90
CA ILE A 82 -35.97 -19.85 5.77
C ILE A 82 -37.45 -19.50 5.50
N VAL A 83 -37.80 -18.21 5.39
CA VAL A 83 -39.17 -17.76 5.08
C VAL A 83 -39.66 -18.38 3.76
N PHE A 84 -38.86 -18.37 2.69
CA PHE A 84 -39.24 -19.01 1.43
C PHE A 84 -39.44 -20.54 1.55
N HIS A 85 -38.64 -21.24 2.35
CA HIS A 85 -38.83 -22.68 2.60
C HIS A 85 -40.12 -22.97 3.38
N VAL A 86 -40.44 -22.17 4.40
CA VAL A 86 -41.67 -22.29 5.21
C VAL A 86 -42.91 -21.90 4.39
N LEU A 87 -42.84 -20.85 3.57
CA LEU A 87 -43.91 -20.48 2.64
C LEU A 87 -44.20 -21.60 1.64
N ALA A 88 -43.16 -22.22 1.08
CA ALA A 88 -43.32 -23.36 0.20
C ALA A 88 -44.03 -24.52 0.90
N GLU A 89 -43.55 -24.93 2.08
CA GLU A 89 -44.15 -26.02 2.88
C GLU A 89 -45.62 -25.76 3.23
N ARG A 90 -45.96 -24.55 3.72
CA ARG A 90 -47.32 -24.24 4.19
C ARG A 90 -48.35 -23.94 3.11
N PHE A 91 -47.94 -23.43 1.95
CA PHE A 91 -48.87 -22.92 0.93
C PHE A 91 -48.79 -23.61 -0.44
N LEU A 92 -47.71 -24.33 -0.76
CA LEU A 92 -47.53 -24.98 -2.09
C LEU A 92 -47.72 -26.50 -2.07
N PHE A 93 -47.76 -27.15 -0.90
CA PHE A 93 -47.88 -28.62 -0.79
C PHE A 93 -49.34 -29.09 -0.73
N ARG A 94 -49.95 -29.31 -1.90
CA ARG A 94 -51.12 -30.19 -2.10
C ARG A 94 -51.10 -30.84 -3.49
N SER A 95 -50.78 -32.13 -3.58
CA SER A 95 -50.94 -32.92 -4.81
C SER A 95 -51.29 -34.38 -4.51
N LYS A 96 -51.93 -35.06 -5.47
CA LYS A 96 -52.13 -36.51 -5.48
C LYS A 96 -51.02 -37.20 -6.28
N GLN A 97 -50.94 -38.53 -6.17
CA GLN A 97 -50.22 -39.39 -7.13
C GLN A 97 -51.00 -39.40 -8.47
N GLU A 98 -50.48 -39.77 -9.66
CA GLU A 98 -49.44 -40.76 -10.01
C GLU A 98 -48.55 -40.32 -11.23
N PHE A 99 -47.86 -41.29 -11.87
CA PHE A 99 -46.93 -41.14 -12.98
C PHE A 99 -47.50 -41.79 -14.26
N THR A 100 -47.07 -41.35 -15.46
CA THR A 100 -46.74 -42.31 -16.53
C THR A 100 -45.76 -41.77 -17.58
N TYR A 101 -45.22 -42.71 -18.36
CA TYR A 101 -44.00 -42.67 -19.16
C TYR A 101 -44.12 -41.84 -20.45
N PHE A 102 -43.20 -40.89 -20.70
CA PHE A 102 -43.20 -40.08 -21.94
C PHE A 102 -41.79 -39.87 -22.55
N LYS A 103 -41.72 -39.36 -23.79
CA LYS A 103 -40.55 -39.53 -24.68
C LYS A 103 -40.00 -38.20 -25.24
N SER A 104 -38.82 -37.80 -24.77
CA SER A 104 -37.91 -36.83 -25.42
C SER A 104 -38.50 -35.46 -25.83
N PRO A 105 -38.70 -34.52 -24.89
CA PRO A 105 -38.95 -33.11 -25.23
C PRO A 105 -37.76 -32.44 -25.93
N PHE A 106 -38.00 -31.32 -26.62
CA PHE A 106 -36.99 -30.57 -27.37
C PHE A 106 -35.86 -29.98 -26.49
N GLU A 107 -34.74 -29.64 -27.16
CA GLU A 107 -33.52 -28.96 -26.67
C GLU A 107 -32.43 -29.84 -26.02
N GLY A 108 -31.89 -30.77 -26.82
CA GLY A 108 -30.61 -31.43 -26.58
C GLY A 108 -29.41 -30.69 -27.22
N VAL A 109 -28.21 -30.97 -26.72
CA VAL A 109 -26.91 -30.48 -27.21
C VAL A 109 -26.66 -28.97 -27.10
N PHE A 110 -27.47 -28.08 -27.70
CA PHE A 110 -27.13 -26.65 -27.78
C PHE A 110 -27.04 -25.97 -26.41
N VAL A 111 -28.12 -26.04 -25.61
CA VAL A 111 -28.20 -25.51 -24.23
C VAL A 111 -27.11 -26.10 -23.33
N LEU A 112 -26.79 -27.39 -23.51
CA LEU A 112 -25.70 -28.06 -22.79
C LEU A 112 -24.31 -27.55 -23.21
N THR A 113 -24.09 -27.37 -24.51
CA THR A 113 -22.77 -27.01 -25.07
C THR A 113 -22.43 -25.56 -24.71
N PHE A 114 -23.32 -24.62 -25.01
CA PHE A 114 -23.08 -23.19 -24.80
C PHE A 114 -23.48 -22.68 -23.40
N GLY A 115 -24.36 -23.40 -22.69
CA GLY A 115 -24.77 -23.06 -21.32
C GLY A 115 -23.95 -23.72 -20.20
N SER A 116 -23.17 -24.76 -20.52
CA SER A 116 -22.39 -25.51 -19.52
C SER A 116 -21.00 -25.92 -20.00
N ILE A 117 -20.88 -26.70 -21.08
CA ILE A 117 -19.60 -27.35 -21.44
C ILE A 117 -18.55 -26.33 -21.87
N VAL A 118 -18.84 -25.49 -22.87
CA VAL A 118 -17.86 -24.54 -23.43
C VAL A 118 -17.47 -23.45 -22.39
N PRO A 119 -18.41 -22.79 -21.69
CA PRO A 119 -18.04 -21.84 -20.65
C PRO A 119 -17.34 -22.52 -19.46
N GLY A 120 -17.82 -23.70 -19.03
CA GLY A 120 -17.24 -24.43 -17.91
C GLY A 120 -15.80 -24.87 -18.17
N VAL A 121 -15.50 -25.42 -19.34
CA VAL A 121 -14.14 -25.80 -19.72
C VAL A 121 -13.24 -24.57 -19.90
N GLY A 122 -13.71 -23.51 -20.55
CA GLY A 122 -12.93 -22.28 -20.75
C GLY A 122 -12.59 -21.58 -19.43
N LEU A 123 -13.55 -21.47 -18.52
CA LEU A 123 -13.37 -20.85 -17.20
C LEU A 123 -12.55 -21.74 -16.25
N LEU A 124 -12.66 -23.07 -16.36
CA LEU A 124 -11.81 -24.01 -15.61
C LEU A 124 -10.36 -23.94 -16.09
N ALA A 125 -10.13 -23.90 -17.41
CA ALA A 125 -8.79 -23.74 -17.99
C ALA A 125 -8.14 -22.41 -17.56
N TYR A 126 -8.90 -21.31 -17.56
CA TYR A 126 -8.43 -20.05 -16.98
C TYR A 126 -8.15 -20.17 -15.48
N GLY A 127 -9.03 -20.82 -14.71
CA GLY A 127 -8.83 -21.01 -13.27
C GLY A 127 -7.54 -21.74 -12.94
N ILE A 128 -7.25 -22.82 -13.68
CA ILE A 128 -6.00 -23.59 -13.55
C ILE A 128 -4.79 -22.74 -13.97
N TYR A 129 -4.88 -22.00 -15.08
CA TYR A 129 -3.81 -21.09 -15.52
C TYR A 129 -3.52 -19.99 -14.49
N SER A 130 -4.57 -19.36 -13.93
CA SER A 130 -4.48 -18.34 -12.89
C SER A 130 -3.85 -18.89 -11.61
N TRP A 131 -4.14 -20.14 -11.26
CA TRP A 131 -3.53 -20.84 -10.12
C TRP A 131 -2.04 -21.16 -10.37
N MET A 132 -1.70 -21.69 -11.55
CA MET A 132 -0.32 -22.05 -11.89
C MET A 132 0.62 -20.85 -11.94
N ASN A 133 0.11 -19.67 -12.33
CA ASN A 133 0.88 -18.44 -12.45
C ASN A 133 0.72 -17.49 -11.24
N ALA A 134 0.13 -17.94 -10.13
CA ALA A 134 -0.03 -17.14 -8.92
C ALA A 134 1.28 -17.01 -8.13
N THR A 135 1.88 -15.81 -8.13
CA THR A 135 3.17 -15.53 -7.46
C THR A 135 3.15 -15.69 -5.94
N ARG A 136 1.97 -15.64 -5.31
CA ARG A 136 1.70 -16.14 -3.94
C ARG A 136 0.32 -16.77 -3.89
N LEU A 137 0.22 -18.03 -3.46
CA LEU A 137 -1.03 -18.80 -3.42
C LEU A 137 -1.80 -18.57 -2.11
N ASN A 138 -2.80 -17.68 -2.13
CA ASN A 138 -3.87 -17.71 -1.12
C ASN A 138 -4.91 -18.78 -1.52
N VAL A 139 -4.66 -20.03 -1.09
CA VAL A 139 -5.43 -21.22 -1.50
C VAL A 139 -6.94 -21.06 -1.32
N ALA A 140 -7.39 -20.46 -0.22
CA ALA A 140 -8.83 -20.27 0.04
C ALA A 140 -9.47 -19.26 -0.92
N GLU A 141 -8.74 -18.20 -1.27
CA GLU A 141 -9.21 -17.11 -2.13
C GLU A 141 -9.25 -17.53 -3.61
N GLU A 142 -8.22 -18.25 -4.09
CA GLU A 142 -8.20 -18.80 -5.45
C GLU A 142 -9.23 -19.91 -5.64
N LEU A 143 -9.45 -20.79 -4.64
CA LEU A 143 -10.57 -21.74 -4.66
C LEU A 143 -11.92 -21.01 -4.73
N GLY A 144 -12.10 -19.93 -3.98
CA GLY A 144 -13.31 -19.10 -4.01
C GLY A 144 -13.58 -18.48 -5.39
N LYS A 145 -12.54 -17.94 -6.04
CA LYS A 145 -12.61 -17.41 -7.41
C LYS A 145 -13.01 -18.49 -8.41
N ILE A 146 -12.32 -19.63 -8.41
CA ILE A 146 -12.61 -20.74 -9.35
C ILE A 146 -14.02 -21.30 -9.13
N ALA A 147 -14.46 -21.47 -7.88
CA ALA A 147 -15.81 -21.94 -7.57
C ALA A 147 -16.89 -20.98 -8.11
N LEU A 148 -16.69 -19.67 -8.00
CA LEU A 148 -17.65 -18.69 -8.52
C LEU A 148 -17.67 -18.63 -10.06
N LEU A 149 -16.53 -18.73 -10.73
CA LEU A 149 -16.49 -18.81 -12.20
C LEU A 149 -17.27 -20.03 -12.73
N LEU A 150 -17.24 -21.15 -12.00
CA LEU A 150 -17.83 -22.42 -12.44
C LEU A 150 -19.27 -22.66 -11.96
N VAL A 151 -19.78 -21.89 -10.99
CA VAL A 151 -21.10 -22.15 -10.38
C VAL A 151 -22.24 -22.12 -11.40
N VAL A 152 -22.22 -21.17 -12.33
CA VAL A 152 -23.27 -20.98 -13.35
C VAL A 152 -23.29 -22.11 -14.38
N PRO A 153 -22.20 -22.45 -15.10
CA PRO A 153 -22.22 -23.57 -16.03
C PRO A 153 -22.51 -24.92 -15.35
N PHE A 154 -22.09 -25.10 -14.10
CA PHE A 154 -22.39 -26.29 -13.30
C PHE A 154 -23.87 -26.41 -12.92
N PHE A 155 -24.52 -25.32 -12.49
CA PHE A 155 -25.96 -25.31 -12.21
C PHE A 155 -26.79 -25.52 -13.49
N ASN A 156 -26.44 -24.86 -14.59
CA ASN A 156 -27.05 -25.12 -15.91
C ASN A 156 -26.93 -26.60 -16.31
N PHE A 157 -25.82 -27.28 -15.98
CA PHE A 157 -25.64 -28.70 -16.28
C PHE A 157 -26.55 -29.59 -15.42
N LEU A 158 -26.62 -29.33 -14.12
CA LEU A 158 -27.41 -30.13 -13.18
C LEU A 158 -28.92 -29.97 -13.42
N VAL A 159 -29.39 -28.75 -13.72
CA VAL A 159 -30.79 -28.49 -14.07
C VAL A 159 -31.16 -29.18 -15.39
N TRP A 160 -30.31 -29.06 -16.43
CA TRP A 160 -30.50 -29.79 -17.69
C TRP A 160 -30.52 -31.31 -17.48
N SER A 161 -29.59 -31.85 -16.69
CA SER A 161 -29.53 -33.27 -16.32
C SER A 161 -30.78 -33.73 -15.57
N ALA A 162 -31.36 -32.89 -14.71
CA ALA A 162 -32.61 -33.17 -14.02
C ALA A 162 -33.81 -33.24 -15.01
N MET A 163 -33.94 -32.26 -15.92
CA MET A 163 -34.97 -32.32 -16.98
C MET A 163 -34.80 -33.57 -17.85
N ARG A 164 -33.56 -33.91 -18.23
CA ARG A 164 -33.23 -35.06 -19.09
C ARG A 164 -33.61 -36.41 -18.51
N ARG A 165 -33.76 -36.52 -17.19
CA ARG A 165 -34.16 -37.76 -16.49
C ARG A 165 -35.68 -37.95 -16.45
N GLY A 166 -36.47 -36.95 -16.82
CA GLY A 166 -37.94 -37.02 -16.82
C GLY A 166 -38.59 -37.13 -15.44
N TYR A 167 -37.81 -36.96 -14.36
CA TYR A 167 -38.25 -37.13 -12.98
C TYR A 167 -37.54 -36.12 -12.06
N LEU A 168 -38.31 -35.40 -11.22
CA LEU A 168 -37.79 -34.33 -10.37
C LEU A 168 -37.76 -34.74 -8.90
N VAL A 169 -36.72 -35.50 -8.55
CA VAL A 169 -36.41 -35.93 -7.16
C VAL A 169 -36.41 -34.77 -6.15
N ARG A 170 -36.00 -33.56 -6.57
CA ARG A 170 -35.78 -32.40 -5.68
C ARG A 170 -36.15 -31.07 -6.37
N PRO A 171 -37.45 -30.76 -6.57
CA PRO A 171 -37.89 -29.57 -7.31
C PRO A 171 -37.48 -28.26 -6.61
N ARG A 172 -37.47 -28.23 -5.27
CA ARG A 172 -36.93 -27.11 -4.46
C ARG A 172 -35.48 -26.77 -4.86
N LEU A 173 -34.62 -27.78 -4.96
CA LEU A 173 -33.21 -27.64 -5.31
C LEU A 173 -32.99 -27.27 -6.79
N VAL A 174 -33.72 -27.91 -7.71
CA VAL A 174 -33.59 -27.66 -9.15
C VAL A 174 -34.08 -26.24 -9.51
N GLY A 175 -35.18 -25.78 -8.91
CA GLY A 175 -35.63 -24.40 -9.04
C GLY A 175 -34.60 -23.40 -8.53
N LEU A 176 -34.04 -23.64 -7.33
CA LEU A 176 -33.01 -22.79 -6.72
C LEU A 176 -31.76 -22.69 -7.61
N MET A 177 -31.28 -23.81 -8.15
CA MET A 177 -30.12 -23.84 -9.05
C MET A 177 -30.37 -23.09 -10.37
N ASN A 178 -31.56 -23.24 -10.97
CA ASN A 178 -31.93 -22.49 -12.18
C ASN A 178 -32.03 -20.98 -11.89
N GLY A 179 -32.62 -20.60 -10.76
CA GLY A 179 -32.69 -19.21 -10.30
C GLY A 179 -31.32 -18.59 -10.09
N LEU A 180 -30.41 -19.31 -9.44
CA LEU A 180 -29.03 -18.87 -9.21
C LEU A 180 -28.26 -18.70 -10.53
N ALA A 181 -28.40 -19.64 -11.46
CA ALA A 181 -27.78 -19.54 -12.79
C ALA A 181 -28.35 -18.36 -13.61
N LEU A 182 -29.68 -18.18 -13.61
CA LEU A 182 -30.37 -17.10 -14.31
C LEU A 182 -29.99 -15.72 -13.75
N GLY A 183 -30.06 -15.56 -12.42
CA GLY A 183 -29.77 -14.30 -11.75
C GLY A 183 -28.30 -13.86 -11.94
N LEU A 184 -27.34 -14.76 -11.69
CA LEU A 184 -25.93 -14.44 -11.91
C LEU A 184 -25.64 -14.08 -13.38
N SER A 185 -26.16 -14.88 -14.33
CA SER A 185 -25.95 -14.60 -15.76
C SER A 185 -26.58 -13.27 -16.20
N ALA A 186 -27.74 -12.90 -15.65
CA ALA A 186 -28.38 -11.62 -15.91
C ALA A 186 -27.54 -10.45 -15.38
N CYS A 187 -27.03 -10.55 -14.15
CA CYS A 187 -26.11 -9.56 -13.60
C CYS A 187 -24.83 -9.42 -14.44
N TRP A 188 -24.17 -10.54 -14.81
CA TRP A 188 -22.97 -10.50 -15.66
C TRP A 188 -23.26 -9.91 -17.05
N THR A 189 -24.41 -10.22 -17.64
CA THR A 189 -24.83 -9.64 -18.94
C THR A 189 -25.09 -8.14 -18.81
N ALA A 190 -25.74 -7.69 -17.73
CA ALA A 190 -25.97 -6.26 -17.47
C ALA A 190 -24.66 -5.48 -17.26
N VAL A 191 -23.67 -6.08 -16.59
CA VAL A 191 -22.33 -5.51 -16.43
C VAL A 191 -21.61 -5.43 -17.78
N LEU A 192 -21.62 -6.48 -18.59
CA LEU A 192 -21.08 -6.46 -19.96
C LEU A 192 -21.70 -5.32 -20.80
N LEU A 193 -23.03 -5.19 -20.77
CA LEU A 193 -23.75 -4.12 -21.48
C LEU A 193 -23.33 -2.74 -20.98
N LYS A 194 -23.20 -2.54 -19.66
CA LYS A 194 -22.67 -1.27 -19.10
C LYS A 194 -21.27 -0.97 -19.63
N SER A 195 -20.37 -1.96 -19.63
CA SER A 195 -19.00 -1.80 -20.12
C SER A 195 -18.92 -1.42 -21.61
N ILE A 196 -19.83 -1.96 -22.44
CA ILE A 196 -19.90 -1.65 -23.87
C ILE A 196 -20.45 -0.24 -24.14
N PHE A 197 -21.51 0.17 -23.43
CA PHE A 197 -22.22 1.42 -23.74
C PHE A 197 -21.75 2.66 -22.97
N PHE A 198 -21.03 2.51 -21.85
CA PHE A 198 -20.62 3.63 -20.97
C PHE A 198 -19.11 3.62 -20.67
N ALA A 199 -18.30 3.18 -21.62
CA ALA A 199 -16.86 3.04 -21.47
C ALA A 199 -16.18 4.34 -21.02
N HIS A 200 -15.53 4.29 -19.85
CA HIS A 200 -14.51 5.25 -19.42
C HIS A 200 -13.14 4.66 -19.79
N SER A 201 -12.10 5.49 -19.90
CA SER A 201 -10.87 5.16 -20.65
C SER A 201 -10.03 3.98 -20.13
N ASP A 202 -10.13 3.63 -18.84
CA ASP A 202 -9.10 2.83 -18.13
C ASP A 202 -9.63 1.54 -17.46
N VAL A 203 -10.68 0.92 -18.02
CA VAL A 203 -11.31 -0.30 -17.45
C VAL A 203 -10.47 -1.57 -17.68
N THR A 204 -9.38 -1.71 -16.92
CA THR A 204 -8.50 -2.89 -16.94
C THR A 204 -9.12 -4.09 -16.21
N CYS A 205 -9.73 -5.01 -16.96
CA CYS A 205 -10.34 -6.22 -16.41
C CYS A 205 -9.44 -7.46 -16.59
N LYS A 206 -9.19 -8.25 -15.53
CA LYS A 206 -8.38 -9.48 -15.64
C LYS A 206 -9.07 -10.50 -16.55
N PHE A 207 -8.30 -11.16 -17.43
CA PHE A 207 -8.78 -11.96 -18.56
C PHE A 207 -9.90 -12.97 -18.24
N GLY A 208 -9.87 -13.66 -17.09
CA GLY A 208 -10.94 -14.59 -16.70
C GLY A 208 -12.30 -13.96 -16.44
N TRP A 209 -12.33 -12.72 -15.95
CA TRP A 209 -13.57 -11.94 -15.79
C TRP A 209 -14.10 -11.49 -17.14
N MET A 210 -13.21 -11.05 -18.05
CA MET A 210 -13.59 -10.76 -19.44
C MET A 210 -14.19 -12.00 -20.12
N LEU A 211 -13.59 -13.19 -19.92
CA LEU A 211 -14.14 -14.46 -20.45
C LEU A 211 -15.52 -14.78 -19.86
N LEU A 212 -15.73 -14.61 -18.55
CA LEU A 212 -17.04 -14.79 -17.92
C LEU A 212 -18.08 -13.82 -18.49
N LEU A 213 -17.73 -12.53 -18.61
CA LEU A 213 -18.61 -11.49 -19.13
C LEU A 213 -19.00 -11.80 -20.59
N CYS A 214 -18.03 -12.11 -21.47
CA CYS A 214 -18.30 -12.47 -22.86
C CYS A 214 -19.15 -13.76 -23.00
N MET A 215 -19.02 -14.72 -22.07
CA MET A 215 -19.86 -15.93 -22.07
C MET A 215 -21.23 -15.74 -21.40
N SER A 216 -21.42 -14.67 -20.62
CA SER A 216 -22.64 -14.46 -19.83
C SER A 216 -23.97 -14.40 -20.61
N PRO A 217 -24.05 -13.88 -21.86
CA PRO A 217 -25.30 -13.93 -22.63
C PRO A 217 -25.71 -15.35 -23.01
N PHE A 218 -24.74 -16.25 -23.26
CA PHE A 218 -24.99 -17.66 -23.57
C PHE A 218 -25.40 -18.45 -22.31
N LEU A 219 -24.78 -18.15 -21.17
CA LEU A 219 -25.17 -18.69 -19.87
C LEU A 219 -26.60 -18.25 -19.49
N LEU A 220 -26.95 -16.98 -19.74
CA LEU A 220 -28.28 -16.43 -19.52
C LEU A 220 -29.32 -17.07 -20.44
N PHE A 221 -29.04 -17.16 -21.74
CA PHE A 221 -29.92 -17.82 -22.71
C PHE A 221 -30.22 -19.27 -22.29
N ALA A 222 -29.19 -20.04 -21.90
CA ALA A 222 -29.35 -21.40 -21.41
C ALA A 222 -30.20 -21.48 -20.13
N ALA A 223 -29.97 -20.59 -19.16
CA ALA A 223 -30.75 -20.54 -17.92
C ALA A 223 -32.22 -20.14 -18.17
N VAL A 224 -32.47 -19.27 -19.15
CA VAL A 224 -33.82 -18.87 -19.60
C VAL A 224 -34.54 -20.02 -20.31
N CYS A 225 -33.89 -20.74 -21.24
CA CYS A 225 -34.47 -21.95 -21.84
C CYS A 225 -34.84 -22.98 -20.76
N GLN A 226 -33.97 -23.19 -19.76
CA GLN A 226 -34.24 -24.10 -18.65
C GLN A 226 -35.36 -23.63 -17.71
N CYS A 227 -35.51 -22.31 -17.52
CA CYS A 227 -36.63 -21.72 -16.78
C CYS A 227 -37.95 -21.91 -17.55
N LEU A 228 -37.95 -21.67 -18.86
CA LEU A 228 -39.10 -21.93 -19.72
C LEU A 228 -39.47 -23.43 -19.75
N ASP A 229 -38.48 -24.32 -19.78
CA ASP A 229 -38.68 -25.77 -19.65
C ASP A 229 -39.36 -26.14 -18.33
N LEU A 230 -38.85 -25.62 -17.20
CA LEU A 230 -39.49 -25.78 -15.89
C LEU A 230 -40.93 -25.24 -15.88
N VAL A 231 -41.18 -24.12 -16.55
CA VAL A 231 -42.50 -23.46 -16.61
C VAL A 231 -43.50 -24.20 -17.50
N HIS A 232 -43.08 -24.90 -18.56
CA HIS A 232 -43.98 -25.56 -19.51
C HIS A 232 -44.05 -27.08 -19.36
N LYS A 233 -42.91 -27.74 -19.10
CA LYS A 233 -42.78 -29.20 -19.11
C LYS A 233 -43.07 -29.88 -17.77
N THR A 234 -43.35 -29.15 -16.68
CA THR A 234 -43.73 -29.72 -15.37
C THR A 234 -45.20 -29.49 -15.02
N GLU A 235 -45.77 -30.34 -14.17
CA GLU A 235 -47.13 -30.14 -13.65
C GLU A 235 -47.32 -28.86 -12.84
N SER A 236 -48.56 -28.41 -12.68
CA SER A 236 -48.93 -27.14 -12.01
C SER A 236 -48.37 -26.97 -10.59
N ASN A 237 -48.26 -28.05 -9.81
CA ASN A 237 -47.73 -28.02 -8.44
C ASN A 237 -46.19 -27.97 -8.42
N ILE A 238 -45.53 -28.82 -9.23
CA ILE A 238 -44.07 -28.80 -9.39
C ILE A 238 -43.62 -27.46 -9.97
N LYS A 239 -44.32 -26.96 -10.99
CA LYS A 239 -44.14 -25.63 -11.60
C LYS A 239 -44.09 -24.54 -10.54
N ARG A 240 -45.11 -24.45 -9.67
CA ARG A 240 -45.18 -23.47 -8.58
C ARG A 240 -43.96 -23.55 -7.67
N ILE A 241 -43.59 -24.75 -7.21
CA ILE A 241 -42.41 -24.95 -6.36
C ILE A 241 -41.14 -24.50 -7.09
N THR A 242 -40.92 -24.95 -8.33
CA THR A 242 -39.72 -24.62 -9.09
C THR A 242 -39.61 -23.13 -9.41
N THR A 243 -40.72 -22.46 -9.73
CA THR A 243 -40.72 -21.00 -9.97
C THR A 243 -40.48 -20.19 -8.71
N THR A 244 -41.07 -20.56 -7.57
CA THR A 244 -40.83 -19.86 -6.29
C THR A 244 -39.37 -19.98 -5.87
N PHE A 245 -38.75 -21.14 -6.04
CA PHE A 245 -37.33 -21.33 -5.75
C PHE A 245 -36.40 -20.69 -6.81
N ALA A 246 -36.82 -20.60 -8.07
CA ALA A 246 -36.10 -19.84 -9.09
C ALA A 246 -36.09 -18.33 -8.79
N VAL A 247 -37.22 -17.77 -8.33
CA VAL A 247 -37.28 -16.38 -7.86
C VAL A 247 -36.35 -16.16 -6.66
N LEU A 248 -36.32 -17.07 -5.68
CA LEU A 248 -35.38 -17.00 -4.55
C LEU A 248 -33.91 -17.00 -5.03
N GLY A 249 -33.55 -17.92 -5.93
CA GLY A 249 -32.20 -18.00 -6.49
C GLY A 249 -31.79 -16.74 -7.27
N ALA A 250 -32.71 -16.18 -8.05
CA ALA A 250 -32.46 -14.94 -8.80
C ALA A 250 -32.26 -13.74 -7.86
N LEU A 251 -33.08 -13.61 -6.81
CA LEU A 251 -32.96 -12.56 -5.79
C LEU A 251 -31.65 -12.67 -5.00
N LEU A 252 -31.26 -13.88 -4.56
CA LEU A 252 -29.98 -14.12 -3.89
C LEU A 252 -28.77 -13.78 -4.78
N SER A 253 -28.86 -14.06 -6.08
CA SER A 253 -27.82 -13.71 -7.06
C SER A 253 -27.68 -12.21 -7.26
N CYS A 254 -28.80 -11.51 -7.41
CA CYS A 254 -28.83 -10.06 -7.55
C CYS A 254 -28.24 -9.39 -6.30
N LEU A 255 -28.64 -9.85 -5.10
CA LEU A 255 -28.10 -9.33 -3.84
C LEU A 255 -26.59 -9.59 -3.69
N PHE A 256 -26.09 -10.76 -4.11
CA PHE A 256 -24.67 -11.07 -4.11
C PHE A 256 -23.84 -10.10 -4.98
N VAL A 257 -24.28 -9.82 -6.21
CA VAL A 257 -23.53 -8.91 -7.12
C VAL A 257 -23.72 -7.43 -6.75
N CYS A 258 -24.91 -7.05 -6.26
CA CYS A 258 -25.22 -5.67 -5.91
C CYS A 258 -24.66 -5.23 -4.53
N ALA A 259 -24.39 -6.14 -3.58
CA ALA A 259 -23.91 -5.76 -2.25
C ALA A 259 -22.54 -5.03 -2.27
N PRO A 260 -21.49 -5.51 -2.99
CA PRO A 260 -20.24 -4.75 -3.15
C PRO A 260 -20.45 -3.40 -3.85
N MET A 261 -21.36 -3.34 -4.83
CA MET A 261 -21.70 -2.10 -5.55
C MET A 261 -22.33 -1.06 -4.62
N MET A 262 -23.27 -1.48 -3.76
CA MET A 262 -23.89 -0.62 -2.75
C MET A 262 -22.87 -0.11 -1.73
N ARG A 263 -21.92 -0.93 -1.29
CA ARG A 263 -20.81 -0.48 -0.42
C ARG A 263 -19.95 0.58 -1.13
N ALA A 264 -19.54 0.33 -2.37
CA ALA A 264 -18.70 1.26 -3.13
C ALA A 264 -19.39 2.62 -3.36
N PHE A 265 -20.68 2.63 -3.71
CA PHE A 265 -21.45 3.88 -3.84
C PHE A 265 -21.65 4.61 -2.51
N PHE A 266 -21.91 3.89 -1.41
CA PHE A 266 -22.05 4.49 -0.08
C PHE A 266 -20.75 5.17 0.37
N MET A 267 -19.60 4.48 0.24
CA MET A 267 -18.29 5.04 0.58
C MET A 267 -17.92 6.22 -0.31
N GLN A 268 -18.20 6.14 -1.61
CA GLN A 268 -17.95 7.26 -2.53
C GLN A 268 -18.85 8.47 -2.24
N SER A 269 -20.09 8.26 -1.78
CA SER A 269 -20.97 9.34 -1.33
C SER A 269 -20.39 10.05 -0.10
N LEU A 270 -19.94 9.29 0.90
CA LEU A 270 -19.30 9.85 2.09
C LEU A 270 -18.00 10.60 1.75
N ILE A 271 -17.16 10.06 0.86
CA ILE A 271 -15.96 10.73 0.36
C ILE A 271 -16.32 12.05 -0.36
N THR A 272 -17.39 12.05 -1.15
CA THR A 272 -17.86 13.24 -1.88
C THR A 272 -18.42 14.31 -0.95
N ASP A 273 -19.11 13.91 0.13
CA ASP A 273 -19.54 14.83 1.20
C ASP A 273 -18.34 15.34 2.04
N ALA A 274 -17.34 14.50 2.31
CA ALA A 274 -16.14 14.88 3.06
C ALA A 274 -15.20 15.82 2.27
N ARG A 275 -15.25 15.81 0.93
CA ARG A 275 -14.57 16.78 0.05
C ARG A 275 -15.22 18.17 0.02
N GLN A 276 -16.44 18.36 0.54
CA GLN A 276 -17.12 19.68 0.53
C GLN A 276 -16.52 20.62 1.58
N ILE A 277 -16.18 21.85 1.17
CA ILE A 277 -15.22 22.72 1.87
C ILE A 277 -15.66 23.18 3.28
N SER A 278 -16.96 23.30 3.56
CA SER A 278 -17.46 23.69 4.88
C SER A 278 -18.93 23.30 5.11
N SER A 279 -19.19 22.19 5.82
CA SER A 279 -20.55 21.89 6.31
C SER A 279 -20.57 20.88 7.46
N ALA A 280 -21.62 20.87 8.27
CA ALA A 280 -21.85 19.82 9.27
C ALA A 280 -21.97 18.41 8.64
N ARG A 281 -22.35 18.33 7.34
CA ARG A 281 -22.37 17.06 6.59
C ARG A 281 -20.96 16.52 6.34
N GLN A 282 -19.99 17.40 6.08
CA GLN A 282 -18.58 17.03 5.96
C GLN A 282 -18.08 16.33 7.23
N LEU A 283 -18.46 16.86 8.39
CA LEU A 283 -18.01 16.37 9.70
C LEU A 283 -18.56 14.98 10.00
N GLY A 284 -19.88 14.80 9.86
CA GLY A 284 -20.53 13.49 10.00
C GLY A 284 -20.04 12.48 8.97
N ALA A 285 -19.70 12.91 7.75
CA ALA A 285 -19.10 12.03 6.75
C ALA A 285 -17.69 11.55 7.16
N ILE A 286 -16.84 12.44 7.70
CA ILE A 286 -15.50 12.07 8.19
C ILE A 286 -15.61 11.13 9.41
N GLU A 287 -16.56 11.34 10.34
CA GLU A 287 -16.79 10.44 11.48
C GLU A 287 -17.28 9.04 11.04
N LEU A 288 -18.20 8.97 10.07
CA LEU A 288 -18.66 7.70 9.48
C LEU A 288 -17.55 6.99 8.70
N LEU A 289 -16.69 7.72 7.99
CA LEU A 289 -15.51 7.14 7.32
C LEU A 289 -14.50 6.61 8.34
N ARG A 290 -14.18 7.39 9.39
CA ARG A 290 -13.31 6.99 10.52
C ARG A 290 -13.77 5.71 11.24
N SER A 291 -15.05 5.34 11.14
CA SER A 291 -15.65 4.21 11.87
C SER A 291 -16.11 3.02 11.00
N VAL A 292 -16.36 3.20 9.70
CA VAL A 292 -16.93 2.15 8.82
C VAL A 292 -16.10 1.87 7.55
N ALA A 293 -15.25 2.80 7.12
CA ALA A 293 -14.37 2.60 5.97
C ALA A 293 -13.13 1.78 6.36
N SER A 294 -12.73 0.85 5.49
CA SER A 294 -11.39 0.27 5.52
C SER A 294 -10.45 1.10 4.64
N ASP A 295 -9.15 0.96 4.85
CA ASP A 295 -8.11 1.52 3.97
C ASP A 295 -8.29 1.08 2.49
N GLU A 296 -8.92 -0.07 2.26
CA GLU A 296 -9.24 -0.58 0.92
C GLU A 296 -10.47 0.13 0.28
N ASP A 297 -11.39 0.66 1.08
CA ASP A 297 -12.52 1.49 0.59
C ASP A 297 -12.08 2.92 0.24
N LEU A 298 -11.08 3.44 0.96
CA LEU A 298 -10.57 4.82 0.81
C LEU A 298 -9.62 4.99 -0.39
N ARG A 299 -9.16 3.88 -0.99
CA ARG A 299 -8.11 3.86 -2.02
C ARG A 299 -8.68 3.77 -3.45
N PRO A 300 -7.86 4.12 -4.47
CA PRO A 300 -8.26 4.08 -5.87
C PRO A 300 -8.76 2.70 -6.33
N SER A 301 -9.58 2.70 -7.38
CA SER A 301 -10.12 1.48 -8.01
C SER A 301 -9.10 0.39 -8.37
N LYS A 302 -7.82 0.75 -8.54
CA LYS A 302 -6.66 -0.12 -8.78
C LYS A 302 -6.41 -1.13 -7.63
N PHE A 303 -6.71 -0.76 -6.39
CA PHE A 303 -6.76 -1.68 -5.24
C PHE A 303 -8.18 -2.26 -5.15
N PRO A 304 -8.40 -3.55 -4.82
CA PRO A 304 -9.74 -4.16 -4.92
C PRO A 304 -10.65 -3.77 -3.72
N ILE A 305 -11.56 -4.65 -3.25
CA ILE A 305 -12.41 -4.44 -2.03
C ILE A 305 -12.71 -5.83 -1.42
N SER A 306 -11.68 -6.56 -0.96
CA SER A 306 -11.53 -8.04 -0.96
C SER A 306 -11.00 -8.59 -2.29
N GLY A 307 -10.72 -9.90 -2.36
CA GLY A 307 -10.11 -10.59 -3.52
C GLY A 307 -10.85 -10.51 -4.87
N PHE A 308 -11.98 -9.78 -4.94
CA PHE A 308 -12.77 -9.57 -6.15
C PHE A 308 -12.58 -8.15 -6.70
N ALA A 309 -11.86 -8.05 -7.81
CA ALA A 309 -11.62 -6.80 -8.55
C ALA A 309 -12.88 -6.20 -9.23
N LEU A 310 -14.09 -6.66 -8.85
CA LEU A 310 -15.37 -6.21 -9.40
C LEU A 310 -15.64 -4.72 -9.14
N GLY A 311 -15.17 -4.19 -8.00
CA GLY A 311 -15.39 -2.80 -7.62
C GLY A 311 -14.90 -1.79 -8.66
N ALA A 312 -13.76 -2.07 -9.31
CA ALA A 312 -13.19 -1.23 -10.37
C ALA A 312 -14.06 -1.19 -11.65
N LEU A 313 -14.69 -2.32 -11.99
CA LEU A 313 -15.56 -2.45 -13.16
C LEU A 313 -16.91 -1.74 -12.96
N LEU A 314 -17.33 -1.54 -11.71
CA LEU A 314 -18.62 -0.95 -11.36
C LEU A 314 -18.54 0.53 -10.99
N VAL A 315 -17.49 0.95 -10.30
CA VAL A 315 -17.23 2.35 -9.90
C VAL A 315 -15.77 2.70 -10.23
N PRO A 316 -15.50 3.33 -11.39
CA PRO A 316 -14.13 3.61 -11.83
C PRO A 316 -13.38 4.58 -10.92
N ASP A 317 -14.03 5.67 -10.51
CA ASP A 317 -13.40 6.79 -9.78
C ASP A 317 -13.58 6.70 -8.26
N ARG A 318 -13.65 5.47 -7.72
CA ARG A 318 -13.82 5.27 -6.27
C ARG A 318 -12.55 5.58 -5.49
N GLY A 319 -12.74 6.10 -4.27
CA GLY A 319 -11.66 6.38 -3.33
C GLY A 319 -11.05 7.76 -3.47
N LEU A 320 -9.87 7.90 -2.87
CA LEU A 320 -9.01 9.09 -2.90
C LEU A 320 -7.84 8.79 -3.82
N ASN A 321 -7.65 9.60 -4.87
CA ASN A 321 -6.68 9.33 -5.93
C ASN A 321 -5.23 9.64 -5.55
N GLY A 322 -5.00 10.42 -4.48
CA GLY A 322 -3.66 10.80 -4.03
C GLY A 322 -2.93 11.80 -4.92
N GLU A 323 -3.40 12.05 -6.14
CA GLU A 323 -2.82 13.02 -7.08
C GLU A 323 -2.90 14.46 -6.53
N ASN A 324 -4.07 14.84 -6.00
CA ASN A 324 -4.35 16.16 -5.44
C ASN A 324 -4.12 16.21 -3.93
N ASP A 325 -3.58 17.31 -3.41
CA ASP A 325 -3.29 17.46 -1.97
C ASP A 325 -4.54 17.43 -1.08
N VAL A 326 -5.71 17.80 -1.61
CA VAL A 326 -7.01 17.66 -0.92
C VAL A 326 -7.32 16.19 -0.60
N ASP A 327 -7.01 15.26 -1.50
CA ASP A 327 -7.23 13.82 -1.28
C ASP A 327 -6.20 13.25 -0.29
N LYS A 328 -4.96 13.77 -0.29
CA LYS A 328 -3.91 13.41 0.69
C LYS A 328 -4.27 13.88 2.10
N ASP A 329 -4.74 15.12 2.24
CA ASP A 329 -5.24 15.70 3.49
C ASP A 329 -6.47 14.95 3.99
N LEU A 330 -7.46 14.68 3.13
CA LEU A 330 -8.64 13.93 3.51
C LEU A 330 -8.31 12.48 3.95
N TYR A 331 -7.43 11.78 3.24
CA TYR A 331 -6.95 10.46 3.66
C TYR A 331 -6.25 10.51 5.01
N PHE A 332 -5.38 11.51 5.24
CA PHE A 332 -4.72 11.71 6.52
C PHE A 332 -5.73 11.98 7.64
N ARG A 333 -6.69 12.91 7.46
CA ARG A 333 -7.71 13.22 8.46
C ARG A 333 -8.58 12.01 8.84
N ILE A 334 -8.87 11.12 7.90
CA ILE A 334 -9.62 9.89 8.16
C ILE A 334 -8.75 8.84 8.87
N THR A 335 -7.53 8.58 8.39
CA THR A 335 -6.74 7.40 8.81
C THR A 335 -5.68 7.66 9.88
N GLY A 336 -5.18 8.89 10.00
CA GLY A 336 -3.96 9.22 10.76
C GLY A 336 -2.65 8.92 10.04
N ASN A 337 -2.71 8.36 8.83
CA ASN A 337 -1.54 8.00 8.03
C ASN A 337 -1.38 8.95 6.84
N ALA A 338 -0.13 9.24 6.46
CA ALA A 338 0.12 9.96 5.21
C ALA A 338 -0.25 9.08 4.01
N PHE A 339 -0.87 9.66 2.98
CA PHE A 339 -1.19 8.94 1.74
C PHE A 339 0.10 8.43 1.07
N SER A 340 0.08 7.17 0.61
CA SER A 340 1.20 6.56 -0.12
C SER A 340 0.70 5.50 -1.09
N ASP A 341 1.09 5.61 -2.37
CA ASP A 341 0.67 4.71 -3.45
C ASP A 341 1.19 3.27 -3.30
N LEU A 342 2.17 3.02 -2.42
CA LEU A 342 3.03 1.84 -2.42
C LEU A 342 2.91 0.98 -1.15
N ALA A 343 1.68 0.66 -0.71
CA ALA A 343 1.48 -0.18 0.49
C ALA A 343 0.16 -0.97 0.54
N SER A 344 -0.02 -2.03 -0.25
CA SER A 344 -0.99 -3.12 0.05
C SER A 344 -0.81 -4.41 -0.79
N ILE A 345 0.40 -4.99 -0.80
CA ILE A 345 0.56 -6.44 -1.03
C ILE A 345 0.81 -7.12 0.33
N ASN A 346 -0.29 -7.26 1.09
CA ASN A 346 -0.47 -8.10 2.28
C ASN A 346 0.77 -8.37 3.15
N SER A 347 1.06 -7.44 4.07
CA SER A 347 1.92 -7.66 5.24
C SER A 347 1.10 -7.48 6.53
N THR A 348 0.73 -8.58 7.18
CA THR A 348 0.19 -8.55 8.54
C THR A 348 1.30 -8.15 9.52
N ALA A 349 1.14 -7.00 10.17
CA ALA A 349 2.02 -6.45 11.19
C ALA A 349 3.51 -6.27 10.79
N ASP A 350 3.88 -5.02 10.50
CA ASP A 350 5.23 -4.52 10.79
C ASP A 350 5.16 -3.01 11.06
N GLU A 351 6.07 -2.49 11.88
CA GLU A 351 6.00 -1.11 12.41
C GLU A 351 6.64 -0.09 11.46
N GLY A 352 6.11 1.15 11.41
CA GLY A 352 6.85 2.33 10.94
C GLY A 352 6.99 2.55 9.42
N ASN A 353 5.91 2.47 8.64
CA ASN A 353 5.90 2.94 7.25
C ASN A 353 6.10 4.47 7.15
N ASN A 354 7.36 4.94 7.03
CA ASN A 354 7.64 6.31 6.59
C ASN A 354 7.30 6.45 5.09
N PRO A 355 6.37 7.34 4.68
CA PRO A 355 5.93 7.45 3.29
C PRO A 355 7.01 7.95 2.31
N MET A 356 8.07 8.61 2.78
CA MET A 356 9.21 9.01 1.95
C MET A 356 10.02 7.79 1.48
N VAL A 357 10.08 6.77 2.35
CA VAL A 357 10.79 5.51 2.12
C VAL A 357 9.88 4.46 1.46
N GLY A 358 8.59 4.43 1.81
CA GLY A 358 7.63 3.45 1.33
C GLY A 358 7.69 2.11 2.07
N ALA A 359 6.79 1.18 1.73
CA ALA A 359 6.74 -0.14 2.36
C ALA A 359 7.96 -1.01 1.96
N ARG A 360 8.29 -2.00 2.82
CA ARG A 360 9.39 -2.94 2.54
C ARG A 360 9.13 -3.76 1.27
N LEU A 361 10.06 -3.68 0.33
CA LEU A 361 10.05 -4.41 -0.93
C LEU A 361 10.54 -5.86 -0.71
N PRO A 362 9.73 -6.88 -1.07
CA PRO A 362 10.17 -8.27 -1.03
C PRO A 362 11.43 -8.49 -1.88
N GLY A 363 12.38 -9.28 -1.36
CA GLY A 363 13.65 -9.61 -2.03
C GLY A 363 14.71 -8.49 -2.01
N LEU A 364 14.40 -7.30 -1.49
CA LEU A 364 15.39 -6.23 -1.31
C LEU A 364 16.01 -6.27 0.09
N SER A 365 17.34 -6.24 0.16
CA SER A 365 18.08 -6.33 1.41
C SER A 365 19.34 -5.48 1.41
N LEU A 366 19.78 -5.05 2.59
CA LEU A 366 21.10 -4.47 2.82
C LEU A 366 22.03 -5.60 3.29
N ALA A 367 22.74 -6.20 2.33
CA ALA A 367 23.58 -7.38 2.53
C ALA A 367 24.85 -7.10 3.37
N LYS A 368 25.40 -5.88 3.28
CA LYS A 368 26.63 -5.48 3.98
C LYS A 368 26.51 -4.07 4.54
N SER A 369 26.93 -3.87 5.80
CA SER A 369 26.98 -2.57 6.48
C SER A 369 28.33 -2.44 7.21
N GLN A 370 29.08 -1.38 6.90
CA GLN A 370 30.43 -1.15 7.42
C GLN A 370 30.64 0.33 7.74
N LEU A 371 30.91 0.65 9.01
CA LEU A 371 31.34 1.97 9.47
C LEU A 371 32.86 1.97 9.66
N SER A 372 33.56 2.91 9.03
CA SER A 372 35.01 3.09 9.16
C SER A 372 35.35 4.57 9.34
N GLY A 373 36.24 4.93 10.28
CA GLY A 373 36.49 6.36 10.55
C GLY A 373 37.62 6.69 11.50
N ILE A 374 37.87 8.00 11.63
CA ILE A 374 38.86 8.59 12.55
C ILE A 374 38.13 9.54 13.50
N VAL A 375 38.37 9.38 14.81
CA VAL A 375 37.80 10.17 15.90
C VAL A 375 38.91 11.00 16.53
N ASP A 376 38.82 12.32 16.46
CA ASP A 376 39.80 13.26 17.00
C ASP A 376 39.21 13.97 18.23
N GLY A 377 39.59 13.49 19.42
CA GLY A 377 39.21 14.14 20.67
C GLY A 377 39.86 15.52 20.80
N ALA A 378 41.09 15.70 20.31
CA ALA A 378 41.84 16.95 20.42
C ALA A 378 41.15 18.13 19.73
N THR A 379 40.38 17.90 18.67
CA THR A 379 39.57 18.92 17.98
C THR A 379 38.05 18.76 18.13
N LEU A 380 37.59 17.83 18.97
CA LEU A 380 36.18 17.46 19.13
C LEU A 380 35.48 17.18 17.78
N SER A 381 36.14 16.43 16.90
CA SER A 381 35.63 16.12 15.56
C SER A 381 35.88 14.66 15.16
N SER A 382 35.16 14.20 14.14
CA SER A 382 35.26 12.84 13.62
C SER A 382 34.90 12.82 12.14
N SER A 383 35.52 11.90 11.40
CA SER A 383 35.17 11.56 10.02
C SER A 383 34.80 10.08 9.94
N ILE A 384 33.57 9.78 9.53
CA ILE A 384 33.04 8.42 9.47
C ILE A 384 32.52 8.16 8.05
N ASP A 385 33.10 7.20 7.35
CA ASP A 385 32.58 6.65 6.11
C ASP A 385 31.71 5.42 6.42
N TRP A 386 30.42 5.47 6.08
CA TRP A 386 29.50 4.33 6.11
C TRP A 386 29.37 3.75 4.70
N THR A 387 29.90 2.54 4.49
CA THR A 387 29.70 1.79 3.25
C THR A 387 28.54 0.80 3.42
N LEU A 388 27.62 0.82 2.46
CA LEU A 388 26.40 0.01 2.39
C LEU A 388 26.44 -0.82 1.10
N SER A 389 25.93 -2.05 1.11
CA SER A 389 25.76 -2.86 -0.11
C SER A 389 24.37 -3.48 -0.14
N PHE A 390 23.55 -3.02 -1.06
CA PHE A 390 22.20 -3.53 -1.29
C PHE A 390 22.25 -4.73 -2.23
N HIS A 391 21.37 -5.71 -1.99
CA HIS A 391 21.15 -6.86 -2.85
C HIS A 391 19.65 -7.01 -3.16
N ASN A 392 19.32 -7.24 -4.43
CA ASN A 392 17.97 -7.47 -4.92
C ASN A 392 17.89 -8.90 -5.49
N SER A 393 17.08 -9.76 -4.87
CA SER A 393 16.89 -11.16 -5.29
C SER A 393 15.70 -11.38 -6.23
N ASN A 394 15.21 -10.33 -6.91
CA ASN A 394 14.10 -10.40 -7.85
C ASN A 394 14.58 -10.29 -9.30
N LEU A 395 13.73 -10.74 -10.24
CA LEU A 395 13.95 -10.63 -11.68
C LEU A 395 13.77 -9.20 -12.24
N GLY A 396 13.20 -8.28 -11.45
CA GLY A 396 13.04 -6.87 -11.79
C GLY A 396 13.93 -5.99 -10.92
N ALA A 397 14.45 -4.90 -11.50
CA ALA A 397 15.17 -3.85 -10.77
C ALA A 397 14.27 -3.16 -9.73
N GLN A 398 14.86 -2.74 -8.60
CA GLN A 398 14.15 -2.09 -7.49
C GLN A 398 14.92 -0.84 -7.02
N GLU A 399 14.25 0.07 -6.30
CA GLU A 399 14.90 1.23 -5.66
C GLU A 399 15.13 0.95 -4.18
N ALA A 400 16.37 1.11 -3.69
CA ALA A 400 16.66 1.12 -2.27
C ALA A 400 16.45 2.52 -1.70
N ARG A 401 15.53 2.65 -0.74
CA ARG A 401 15.26 3.88 0.01
C ARG A 401 15.49 3.66 1.50
N GLY A 402 16.11 4.63 2.15
CA GLY A 402 16.27 4.61 3.59
C GLY A 402 16.50 5.99 4.18
N GLU A 403 15.92 6.26 5.34
CA GLU A 403 16.18 7.47 6.11
C GLU A 403 17.26 7.20 7.16
N ILE A 404 18.23 8.11 7.26
CA ILE A 404 19.35 8.04 8.21
C ILE A 404 19.27 9.23 9.16
N SER A 405 19.31 8.96 10.47
CA SER A 405 19.56 10.00 11.49
C SER A 405 21.04 10.36 11.54
N LEU A 406 21.29 11.66 11.67
CA LEU A 406 22.59 12.24 11.97
C LEU A 406 22.67 12.54 13.47
N PRO A 407 23.84 12.43 14.10
CA PRO A 407 24.12 13.07 15.38
C PRO A 407 23.93 14.59 15.30
N ASP A 408 23.77 15.26 16.44
CA ASP A 408 23.63 16.72 16.44
C ASP A 408 24.84 17.43 15.81
N GLN A 409 24.56 18.51 15.06
CA GLN A 409 25.53 19.31 14.28
C GLN A 409 26.35 18.52 13.24
N ALA A 410 26.10 17.22 13.04
CA ALA A 410 26.79 16.41 12.03
C ALA A 410 26.28 16.69 10.61
N VAL A 411 27.13 16.45 9.62
CA VAL A 411 26.85 16.77 8.20
C VAL A 411 27.38 15.70 7.26
N VAL A 412 26.65 15.41 6.18
CA VAL A 412 27.13 14.55 5.09
C VAL A 412 27.97 15.38 4.13
N SER A 413 29.20 14.92 3.89
CA SER A 413 30.26 15.62 3.14
C SER A 413 30.82 14.84 1.94
N ARG A 414 30.50 13.55 1.85
CA ARG A 414 30.88 12.64 0.75
C ARG A 414 29.70 11.73 0.43
N VAL A 415 29.46 11.48 -0.85
CA VAL A 415 28.45 10.51 -1.34
C VAL A 415 29.06 9.81 -2.54
N THR A 416 29.17 8.49 -2.50
CA THR A 416 29.84 7.68 -3.52
C THR A 416 28.96 6.51 -3.92
N LEU A 417 28.86 6.22 -5.22
CA LEU A 417 28.20 5.05 -5.81
C LEU A 417 29.23 4.27 -6.62
N TRP A 418 29.22 2.93 -6.54
CA TRP A 418 30.08 2.10 -7.39
C TRP A 418 29.34 1.65 -8.64
N ILE A 419 29.88 1.99 -9.80
CA ILE A 419 29.34 1.66 -11.13
C ILE A 419 30.44 0.90 -11.88
N ASP A 420 30.11 -0.27 -12.44
CA ASP A 420 31.07 -1.21 -13.06
C ASP A 420 32.27 -1.59 -12.18
N GLY A 421 32.11 -1.48 -10.85
CA GLY A 421 33.17 -1.72 -9.86
C GLY A 421 34.03 -0.49 -9.52
N GLU A 422 33.89 0.62 -10.24
CA GLU A 422 34.62 1.87 -10.04
C GLU A 422 33.85 2.87 -9.15
N PRO A 423 34.51 3.56 -8.19
CA PRO A 423 33.87 4.57 -7.36
C PRO A 423 33.57 5.86 -8.15
N ARG A 424 32.30 6.28 -8.13
CA ARG A 424 31.82 7.55 -8.69
C ARG A 424 31.37 8.46 -7.55
N GLU A 425 31.91 9.69 -7.51
CA GLU A 425 31.69 10.64 -6.43
C GLU A 425 30.59 11.67 -6.77
N GLY A 426 29.83 12.07 -5.75
CA GLY A 426 28.64 12.89 -5.89
C GLY A 426 28.93 14.35 -6.24
N ALA A 427 28.12 14.89 -7.15
CA ALA A 427 27.99 16.33 -7.35
C ALA A 427 27.07 16.91 -6.28
N PHE A 428 27.53 17.93 -5.58
CA PHE A 428 26.76 18.67 -4.58
C PHE A 428 26.15 19.90 -5.25
N ALA A 429 24.87 20.16 -4.99
CA ALA A 429 24.10 21.21 -5.65
C ALA A 429 22.79 21.53 -4.88
N PRO A 430 22.06 22.60 -5.27
CA PRO A 430 20.77 22.92 -4.67
C PRO A 430 19.79 21.74 -4.70
N THR A 431 18.99 21.54 -3.65
CA THR A 431 18.13 20.34 -3.48
C THR A 431 17.25 20.07 -4.71
N GLY A 432 16.50 21.07 -5.18
CA GLY A 432 15.65 20.96 -6.37
C GLY A 432 16.39 20.83 -7.71
N LYS A 433 17.72 20.96 -7.74
CA LYS A 433 18.56 20.67 -8.92
C LYS A 433 19.05 19.22 -8.91
N VAL A 434 19.45 18.69 -7.75
CA VAL A 434 19.85 17.27 -7.64
C VAL A 434 18.66 16.32 -7.80
N GLN A 435 17.47 16.69 -7.30
CA GLN A 435 16.24 15.95 -7.51
C GLN A 435 15.86 15.86 -8.99
N LYS A 436 15.81 16.99 -9.71
CA LYS A 436 15.55 17.00 -11.17
C LYS A 436 16.58 16.19 -11.97
N ALA A 437 17.85 16.21 -11.56
CA ALA A 437 18.88 15.39 -12.19
C ALA A 437 18.70 13.88 -11.94
N TYR A 438 18.23 13.50 -10.74
CA TYR A 438 17.84 12.13 -10.41
C TYR A 438 16.64 11.68 -11.26
N GLU A 439 15.54 12.45 -11.26
CA GLU A 439 14.31 12.18 -12.03
C GLU A 439 14.58 11.99 -13.54
N ALA A 440 15.40 12.88 -14.13
CA ALA A 440 15.77 12.85 -15.55
C ALA A 440 16.63 11.63 -15.96
N VAL A 441 17.17 10.88 -14.99
CA VAL A 441 18.06 9.73 -15.19
C VAL A 441 17.39 8.42 -14.75
N VAL A 442 16.60 8.43 -13.66
CA VAL A 442 15.71 7.33 -13.24
C VAL A 442 14.68 6.98 -14.31
N SER A 443 14.09 8.00 -14.95
CA SER A 443 13.18 7.84 -16.11
C SER A 443 13.82 7.12 -17.31
N ARG A 444 15.15 7.01 -17.34
CA ARG A 444 15.95 6.30 -18.37
C ARG A 444 16.48 4.94 -17.90
N ARG A 445 16.10 4.48 -16.69
CA ARG A 445 16.56 3.23 -16.05
C ARG A 445 18.09 3.12 -15.92
N ARG A 446 18.74 4.24 -15.61
CA ARG A 446 20.18 4.34 -15.32
C ARG A 446 20.43 4.38 -13.81
N ASP A 447 21.71 4.39 -13.42
CA ASP A 447 22.19 4.27 -12.04
C ASP A 447 22.54 5.62 -11.38
N PRO A 448 21.58 6.34 -10.75
CA PRO A 448 21.90 7.42 -9.83
C PRO A 448 21.69 7.08 -8.35
N LEU A 449 22.50 7.72 -7.52
CA LEU A 449 22.36 7.78 -6.06
C LEU A 449 22.04 9.23 -5.69
N LEU A 450 20.88 9.47 -5.08
CA LEU A 450 20.46 10.77 -4.54
C LEU A 450 20.48 10.72 -3.02
N VAL A 451 21.00 11.80 -2.42
CA VAL A 451 20.93 12.02 -0.97
C VAL A 451 20.54 13.47 -0.69
N THR A 452 19.49 13.68 0.10
CA THR A 452 18.96 15.00 0.47
C THR A 452 18.60 15.04 1.95
N SER A 453 18.50 16.24 2.53
CA SER A 453 17.84 16.44 3.82
C SER A 453 16.41 15.85 3.78
N SER A 454 15.98 15.11 4.81
CA SER A 454 14.58 14.72 5.04
C SER A 454 13.94 15.45 6.22
N GLY A 455 14.77 16.07 7.06
CA GLY A 455 14.36 16.87 8.21
C GLY A 455 15.59 17.31 9.01
N PRO A 456 15.42 18.03 10.13
CA PRO A 456 16.51 18.38 11.01
C PRO A 456 17.27 17.13 11.49
N ASN A 457 18.59 17.13 11.34
CA ASN A 457 19.47 16.00 11.63
C ASN A 457 19.04 14.67 10.96
N ARG A 458 18.42 14.71 9.76
CA ARG A 458 18.07 13.50 8.99
C ARG A 458 18.31 13.67 7.49
N VAL A 459 18.73 12.59 6.83
CA VAL A 459 18.86 12.51 5.36
C VAL A 459 18.11 11.31 4.79
N LEU A 460 17.46 11.53 3.64
CA LEU A 460 16.93 10.46 2.80
C LEU A 460 18.01 10.02 1.81
N LEU A 461 18.26 8.71 1.74
CA LEU A 461 19.01 8.04 0.68
C LEU A 461 18.03 7.40 -0.29
N GLN A 462 18.25 7.60 -1.60
CA GLN A 462 17.57 6.93 -2.69
C GLN A 462 18.61 6.39 -3.70
N CYS A 463 18.56 5.11 -4.00
CA CYS A 463 19.49 4.44 -4.91
C CYS A 463 18.71 3.53 -5.87
N PHE A 464 18.79 3.83 -7.16
CA PHE A 464 18.10 3.09 -8.22
C PHE A 464 19.00 2.93 -9.44
N PRO A 465 18.85 1.85 -10.22
CA PRO A 465 18.34 0.55 -9.80
C PRO A 465 19.32 -0.15 -8.84
N VAL A 466 18.78 -0.95 -7.93
CA VAL A 466 19.47 -2.17 -7.50
C VAL A 466 19.07 -3.24 -8.52
N PRO A 467 20.01 -3.71 -9.38
CA PRO A 467 19.69 -4.51 -10.56
C PRO A 467 19.18 -5.90 -10.18
N ALA A 468 18.44 -6.52 -11.10
CA ALA A 468 17.86 -7.85 -10.91
C ALA A 468 18.93 -8.90 -10.59
N ASN A 469 18.73 -9.67 -9.52
CA ASN A 469 19.69 -10.63 -8.95
C ASN A 469 21.09 -10.06 -8.61
N GLY A 470 21.27 -8.74 -8.55
CA GLY A 470 22.57 -8.08 -8.41
C GLY A 470 22.82 -7.41 -7.05
N GLU A 471 24.00 -6.82 -6.90
CA GLU A 471 24.34 -5.93 -5.78
C GLU A 471 24.69 -4.52 -6.27
N VAL A 472 24.35 -3.49 -5.47
CA VAL A 472 24.86 -2.12 -5.63
C VAL A 472 25.48 -1.65 -4.31
N LYS A 473 26.64 -1.01 -4.41
CA LYS A 473 27.43 -0.53 -3.27
C LYS A 473 27.49 0.99 -3.27
N VAL A 474 27.26 1.59 -2.10
CA VAL A 474 27.29 3.04 -1.88
C VAL A 474 28.08 3.39 -0.63
N ARG A 475 28.53 4.64 -0.51
CA ARG A 475 29.19 5.18 0.68
C ARG A 475 28.68 6.58 1.00
N LEU A 476 28.50 6.87 2.28
CA LEU A 476 28.21 8.19 2.82
C LEU A 476 29.33 8.57 3.80
N GLY A 477 29.94 9.75 3.62
CA GLY A 477 30.97 10.26 4.52
C GLY A 477 30.44 11.39 5.40
N PHE A 478 30.34 11.12 6.70
CA PHE A 478 29.83 12.02 7.73
C PHE A 478 30.99 12.74 8.42
N LYS A 479 30.82 14.03 8.69
CA LYS A 479 31.62 14.76 9.68
C LYS A 479 30.76 14.96 10.91
N VAL A 480 31.27 14.52 12.06
CA VAL A 480 30.50 14.45 13.31
C VAL A 480 31.28 15.17 14.42
N PRO A 481 30.68 16.13 15.13
CA PRO A 481 31.31 16.75 16.29
C PRO A 481 31.20 15.87 17.54
N LEU A 482 32.17 15.98 18.45
CA LEU A 482 32.13 15.32 19.75
C LEU A 482 31.53 16.27 20.79
N GLN A 483 30.55 15.77 21.52
CA GLN A 483 29.97 16.46 22.68
C GLN A 483 30.91 16.30 23.89
N THR A 484 30.95 17.30 24.78
CA THR A 484 31.74 17.23 26.03
C THR A 484 31.10 18.03 27.16
N LYS A 485 31.36 17.65 28.41
CA LYS A 485 30.80 18.29 29.62
C LYS A 485 31.84 19.10 30.41
N ASP A 486 33.12 18.79 30.22
CA ASP A 486 34.27 19.29 30.99
C ASP A 486 35.50 19.58 30.10
N GLY A 487 35.38 19.37 28.78
CA GLY A 487 36.48 19.47 27.82
C GLY A 487 37.43 18.28 27.78
N LYS A 488 37.23 17.24 28.62
CA LYS A 488 38.07 16.03 28.71
C LYS A 488 37.31 14.75 28.37
N SER A 489 36.15 14.59 29.00
CA SER A 489 35.20 13.51 28.84
C SER A 489 34.38 13.81 27.59
N CYS A 490 34.62 13.05 26.52
CA CYS A 490 34.02 13.29 25.21
C CYS A 490 33.11 12.14 24.80
N SER A 491 32.09 12.45 24.00
CA SER A 491 31.13 11.47 23.49
C SER A 491 30.74 11.74 22.05
N ILE A 492 30.65 10.67 21.26
CA ILE A 492 30.16 10.68 19.88
C ILE A 492 29.04 9.66 19.72
N GLU A 493 27.99 10.03 18.99
CA GLU A 493 26.95 9.12 18.52
C GLU A 493 27.22 8.72 17.07
N LEU A 494 26.80 7.51 16.68
CA LEU A 494 26.95 7.03 15.30
C LEU A 494 25.65 7.27 14.50
N PRO A 495 25.72 7.58 13.20
CA PRO A 495 24.54 7.65 12.33
C PRO A 495 23.76 6.32 12.30
N LYS A 496 22.42 6.38 12.24
CA LYS A 496 21.54 5.19 12.33
C LYS A 496 20.51 5.16 11.21
N LEU A 497 20.07 3.97 10.79
CA LEU A 497 18.95 3.81 9.86
C LEU A 497 17.63 3.89 10.65
N LEU A 498 16.80 4.89 10.36
CA LEU A 498 15.49 5.08 11.02
C LEU A 498 14.39 4.24 10.36
N SER A 499 14.30 4.28 9.03
CA SER A 499 13.29 3.56 8.25
C SER A 499 13.86 3.14 6.90
N THR A 500 13.50 1.94 6.43
CA THR A 500 14.09 1.32 5.22
C THR A 500 13.06 0.52 4.44
N ASN A 501 13.07 0.65 3.10
CA ASN A 501 12.24 -0.19 2.23
C ASN A 501 12.90 -1.55 1.92
N PHE A 502 14.04 -1.83 2.53
CA PHE A 502 14.81 -3.06 2.42
C PHE A 502 14.99 -3.73 3.79
N VAL A 503 15.27 -5.03 3.81
CA VAL A 503 15.61 -5.79 5.02
C VAL A 503 17.00 -5.35 5.53
N GLN A 504 17.09 -4.93 6.79
CA GLN A 504 18.35 -4.49 7.41
C GLN A 504 19.21 -5.68 7.89
N PRO A 505 20.56 -5.54 7.91
CA PRO A 505 21.44 -6.60 8.38
C PRO A 505 21.46 -6.68 9.91
N LYS A 506 21.45 -7.91 10.44
CA LYS A 506 21.59 -8.16 11.89
C LYS A 506 23.00 -7.87 12.45
N ARG A 507 23.89 -7.24 11.67
CA ARG A 507 25.31 -6.97 11.98
C ARG A 507 25.82 -5.76 11.19
N THR A 508 26.42 -4.79 11.89
CA THR A 508 27.23 -3.72 11.29
C THR A 508 28.67 -3.87 11.77
N ARG A 509 29.64 -3.89 10.84
CA ARG A 509 31.07 -3.86 11.19
C ARG A 509 31.47 -2.43 11.54
N VAL A 510 32.28 -2.25 12.57
CA VAL A 510 32.82 -0.96 13.00
C VAL A 510 34.35 -1.05 13.10
N THR A 511 35.04 -0.07 12.53
CA THR A 511 36.50 0.12 12.59
C THR A 511 36.80 1.60 12.76
N LEU A 512 37.12 2.03 13.99
CA LEU A 512 37.42 3.42 14.31
C LEU A 512 38.85 3.54 14.86
N SER A 513 39.53 4.64 14.52
CA SER A 513 40.87 4.97 15.02
C SER A 513 40.89 6.34 15.70
N SER A 514 41.67 6.51 16.77
CA SER A 514 41.80 7.79 17.49
C SER A 514 43.22 8.00 18.04
N PRO A 515 43.72 9.25 18.10
CA PRO A 515 44.91 9.59 18.89
C PRO A 515 44.66 9.46 20.40
N ASP A 516 43.45 9.80 20.86
CA ASP A 516 43.00 9.71 22.26
C ASP A 516 42.50 8.28 22.58
N VAL A 517 42.27 7.98 23.86
CA VAL A 517 41.82 6.64 24.30
C VAL A 517 40.32 6.49 24.04
N ILE A 518 39.95 5.51 23.21
CA ILE A 518 38.56 5.14 22.95
C ILE A 518 38.12 4.07 23.98
N SER A 519 37.04 4.33 24.70
CA SER A 519 36.41 3.32 25.56
C SER A 519 35.70 2.24 24.74
N ALA A 520 35.97 0.97 25.03
CA ALA A 520 35.22 -0.17 24.46
C ALA A 520 33.91 -0.42 25.23
N ASN A 521 33.04 0.59 25.30
CA ASN A 521 31.80 0.52 26.07
C ASN A 521 30.63 -0.16 25.33
N LEU A 522 30.77 -0.45 24.02
CA LEU A 522 29.70 -1.05 23.21
C LEU A 522 29.90 -2.57 23.01
N PRO A 523 28.88 -3.42 23.29
CA PRO A 523 29.00 -4.87 23.16
C PRO A 523 29.38 -5.34 21.74
N GLY A 524 30.45 -6.12 21.64
CA GLY A 524 30.96 -6.66 20.38
C GLY A 524 32.01 -5.79 19.68
N LEU A 525 32.41 -4.65 20.27
CA LEU A 525 33.60 -3.90 19.90
C LEU A 525 34.76 -4.20 20.85
N ILE A 526 35.98 -4.17 20.31
CA ILE A 526 37.22 -4.50 21.01
C ILE A 526 38.20 -3.33 20.82
N ALA A 527 38.68 -2.76 21.92
CA ALA A 527 39.76 -1.78 21.89
C ALA A 527 41.12 -2.46 21.70
N GLY A 528 41.99 -1.81 20.94
CA GLY A 528 43.36 -2.23 20.65
C GLY A 528 44.22 -1.02 20.26
N LYS A 529 45.42 -1.28 19.73
CA LYS A 529 46.31 -0.24 19.21
C LYS A 529 46.89 -0.66 17.88
N ASP A 530 47.06 0.31 16.99
CA ASP A 530 47.80 0.18 15.74
C ASP A 530 48.82 1.33 15.65
N GLY A 531 50.11 0.99 15.72
CA GLY A 531 51.21 1.95 15.84
C GLY A 531 51.03 2.92 17.03
N LYS A 532 50.68 4.18 16.71
CA LYS A 532 50.40 5.24 17.69
C LYS A 532 48.91 5.47 17.96
N MET A 533 48.02 4.90 17.15
CA MET A 533 46.57 5.10 17.25
C MET A 533 45.93 4.06 18.15
N ASN A 534 44.95 4.47 18.95
CA ASN A 534 44.02 3.56 19.61
C ASN A 534 42.95 3.17 18.59
N THR A 535 42.63 1.88 18.48
CA THR A 535 41.65 1.37 17.51
C THR A 535 40.48 0.71 18.23
N LEU A 536 39.26 0.93 17.75
CA LEU A 536 38.07 0.23 18.20
C LEU A 536 37.49 -0.58 17.02
N ASN A 537 37.58 -1.90 17.10
CA ASN A 537 37.25 -2.81 16.01
C ASN A 537 36.24 -3.86 16.45
N GLY A 538 35.23 -4.16 15.62
CA GLY A 538 34.29 -5.24 15.94
C GLY A 538 33.03 -5.27 15.08
N ILE A 539 31.97 -5.88 15.64
CA ILE A 539 30.66 -6.01 15.01
C ILE A 539 29.57 -5.71 16.06
N ILE A 540 28.84 -4.62 15.85
CA ILE A 540 27.60 -4.34 16.59
C ILE A 540 26.50 -5.24 16.01
N LYS A 541 25.72 -5.88 16.89
CA LYS A 541 24.56 -6.68 16.48
C LYS A 541 23.37 -5.77 16.21
N GLY A 542 22.82 -5.84 15.00
CA GLY A 542 21.58 -5.15 14.61
C GLY A 542 20.36 -5.82 15.23
N HIS A 543 20.15 -5.56 16.52
CA HIS A 543 18.86 -5.54 17.24
C HIS A 543 19.14 -5.19 18.70
N ASP A 544 19.09 -3.90 19.01
CA ASP A 544 18.65 -3.46 20.33
C ASP A 544 17.76 -2.21 20.14
N PRO A 545 16.44 -2.28 20.42
CA PRO A 545 15.58 -1.09 20.41
C PRO A 545 15.85 -0.18 21.62
N VAL A 546 16.69 -0.61 22.57
CA VAL A 546 17.13 0.20 23.70
C VAL A 546 18.34 1.05 23.27
N GLY A 547 18.08 2.30 22.88
CA GLY A 547 19.09 3.26 22.41
C GLY A 547 20.14 3.74 23.42
N LEU A 548 20.44 2.96 24.46
CA LEU A 548 21.51 3.23 25.44
C LEU A 548 22.93 2.84 24.94
N LEU A 549 23.05 2.15 23.80
CA LEU A 549 24.26 1.42 23.41
C LEU A 549 24.91 1.86 22.08
N ASP A 550 24.80 3.14 21.71
CA ASP A 550 25.44 3.70 20.50
C ASP A 550 26.36 4.91 20.77
N THR A 551 26.43 5.41 22.01
CA THR A 551 27.33 6.52 22.38
C THR A 551 28.71 5.97 22.72
N LEU A 552 29.72 6.33 21.94
CA LEU A 552 31.12 6.02 22.23
C LEU A 552 31.74 7.09 23.12
N HIS A 553 32.53 6.68 24.11
CA HIS A 553 33.26 7.59 24.99
C HIS A 553 34.75 7.65 24.63
N ILE A 554 35.30 8.87 24.67
CA ILE A 554 36.71 9.17 24.40
C ILE A 554 37.23 10.02 25.56
N ASP A 555 38.33 9.58 26.17
CA ASP A 555 38.93 10.23 27.33
C ASP A 555 40.23 10.95 26.93
N ARG A 556 40.27 12.26 27.18
CA ARG A 556 41.39 13.12 26.79
C ARG A 556 42.29 13.48 27.96
N ALA A 557 43.60 13.43 27.74
CA ALA A 557 44.61 13.78 28.75
C ALA A 557 44.55 15.24 29.23
N MET A 558 44.14 16.17 28.35
CA MET A 558 44.06 17.61 28.64
C MET A 558 42.71 18.19 28.19
N ALA A 559 42.15 19.11 28.98
CA ALA A 559 40.89 19.78 28.63
C ALA A 559 41.06 20.69 27.40
N LEU A 560 40.10 20.71 26.47
CA LEU A 560 40.15 21.64 25.34
C LEU A 560 39.90 23.08 25.80
N ARG A 561 40.58 24.03 25.15
CA ARG A 561 40.28 25.48 25.22
C ARG A 561 40.06 26.02 23.81
N GLU A 562 41.09 25.95 22.98
CA GLU A 562 41.03 26.38 21.58
C GLU A 562 42.04 25.64 20.71
N PHE A 563 41.78 25.60 19.40
CA PHE A 563 42.66 25.11 18.35
C PHE A 563 42.51 25.96 17.09
N ALA A 564 43.44 25.83 16.16
CA ALA A 564 43.27 26.27 14.78
C ALA A 564 43.61 25.16 13.79
N THR A 565 43.13 25.29 12.56
CA THR A 565 43.54 24.51 11.40
C THR A 565 43.48 25.41 10.15
N PRO A 566 44.27 25.19 9.09
CA PRO A 566 44.03 25.88 7.81
C PRO A 566 42.68 25.43 7.24
N ASP A 567 41.95 26.35 6.61
CA ASP A 567 40.75 25.99 5.86
C ASP A 567 41.16 25.22 4.59
N TRP A 568 40.64 23.99 4.47
CA TRP A 568 40.98 23.02 3.44
C TRP A 568 40.94 23.58 2.02
N TYR A 569 39.88 24.32 1.67
CA TYR A 569 39.70 24.88 0.31
C TYR A 569 40.40 26.23 0.09
N SER A 570 41.16 26.74 1.07
CA SER A 570 41.86 28.03 1.00
C SER A 570 43.33 27.95 0.57
N ASN A 571 43.89 26.74 0.40
CA ASN A 571 45.33 26.51 0.24
C ASN A 571 46.18 27.19 1.35
N GLY A 572 45.65 27.26 2.58
CA GLY A 572 46.30 27.87 3.74
C GLY A 572 46.21 29.40 3.83
N GLN A 573 45.41 30.05 2.98
CA GLN A 573 45.16 31.50 3.06
C GLN A 573 44.16 31.89 4.17
N ARG A 574 43.34 30.95 4.65
CA ARG A 574 42.37 31.15 5.73
C ARG A 574 42.54 30.07 6.79
N PHE A 575 42.10 30.36 8.00
CA PHE A 575 42.19 29.45 9.14
C PHE A 575 40.84 29.35 9.85
N ILE A 576 40.56 28.21 10.45
CA ILE A 576 39.36 27.98 11.27
C ILE A 576 39.83 27.82 12.71
N VAL A 577 39.37 28.72 13.58
CA VAL A 577 39.64 28.71 15.01
C VAL A 577 38.43 28.12 15.71
N GLY A 578 38.61 26.98 16.38
CA GLY A 578 37.63 26.40 17.29
C GLY A 578 37.91 26.85 18.72
N ARG A 579 36.90 27.34 19.44
CA ARG A 579 36.99 27.68 20.87
C ARG A 579 35.85 27.03 21.65
N LEU A 580 36.20 26.35 22.72
CA LEU A 580 35.22 25.80 23.65
C LEU A 580 34.76 26.91 24.60
N ARG A 581 33.46 27.20 24.63
CA ARG A 581 32.86 28.26 25.45
C ARG A 581 31.71 27.72 26.30
N GLU A 582 31.55 28.32 27.47
CA GLU A 582 30.38 28.12 28.31
C GLU A 582 29.18 28.87 27.72
N LYS A 583 28.24 28.15 27.12
CA LYS A 583 26.91 28.65 26.79
C LYS A 583 25.98 28.34 27.96
N THR A 584 25.51 29.36 28.66
CA THR A 584 24.45 29.19 29.68
C THR A 584 23.16 28.79 28.98
N VAL A 585 22.54 27.67 29.38
CA VAL A 585 21.22 27.31 28.88
C VAL A 585 20.19 28.25 29.50
N SER A 586 19.47 28.99 28.68
CA SER A 586 18.34 29.81 29.11
C SER A 586 17.16 28.90 29.49
N THR A 587 16.89 28.76 30.78
CA THR A 587 15.69 28.07 31.25
C THR A 587 14.45 28.88 30.91
N PRO A 588 13.39 28.29 30.31
CA PRO A 588 12.20 29.03 29.97
C PRO A 588 11.43 29.47 31.23
N ASN A 589 10.86 30.67 31.16
CA ASN A 589 9.97 31.24 32.17
C ASN A 589 8.64 30.49 32.22
N ARG A 590 8.11 30.13 31.04
CA ARG A 590 6.88 29.35 30.85
C ARG A 590 7.05 28.38 29.69
N MET A 591 6.37 27.23 29.79
CA MET A 591 6.38 26.17 28.79
C MET A 591 4.97 25.90 28.28
N PHE A 592 4.73 26.16 27.00
CA PHE A 592 3.51 25.80 26.29
C PHE A 592 3.72 24.44 25.63
N VAL A 593 2.73 23.54 25.69
CA VAL A 593 2.80 22.22 25.05
C VAL A 593 1.71 22.12 24.01
N VAL A 594 2.05 21.72 22.78
CA VAL A 594 1.10 21.39 21.72
C VAL A 594 1.09 19.89 21.56
N LEU A 595 -0.02 19.24 21.93
CA LEU A 595 -0.18 17.79 21.87
C LEU A 595 -1.15 17.40 20.74
N ASP A 596 -0.59 16.78 19.71
CA ASP A 596 -1.30 16.16 18.59
C ASP A 596 -2.21 15.00 19.08
N SER A 597 -3.48 14.99 18.67
CA SER A 597 -4.43 13.90 18.96
C SER A 597 -4.69 12.94 17.79
N SER A 598 -3.74 12.82 16.85
CA SER A 598 -3.80 11.83 15.77
C SER A 598 -3.74 10.39 16.30
N ALA A 599 -4.44 9.47 15.62
CA ALA A 599 -4.46 8.05 15.93
C ALA A 599 -3.06 7.41 15.94
N SER A 600 -2.10 7.96 15.21
CA SER A 600 -0.69 7.55 15.22
C SER A 600 -0.03 7.62 16.61
N LEU A 601 -0.51 8.48 17.52
CA LEU A 601 0.01 8.60 18.90
C LEU A 601 -0.76 7.73 19.91
N LYS A 602 -1.84 7.05 19.50
CA LYS A 602 -2.75 6.28 20.39
C LYS A 602 -2.04 5.21 21.21
N ALA A 603 -1.10 4.48 20.61
CA ALA A 603 -0.29 3.46 21.30
C ALA A 603 0.63 4.05 22.37
N ASN A 604 0.94 5.35 22.28
CA ASN A 604 1.87 6.05 23.16
C ASN A 604 1.14 6.85 24.25
N ALA A 605 -0.19 6.89 24.28
CA ALA A 605 -1.00 7.71 25.20
C ALA A 605 -0.60 7.59 26.68
N ALA A 606 -0.36 6.37 27.18
CA ALA A 606 0.11 6.17 28.55
C ALA A 606 1.52 6.74 28.77
N LYS A 607 2.47 6.42 27.87
CA LYS A 607 3.85 6.96 27.90
C LYS A 607 3.87 8.49 27.80
N LEU A 608 2.95 9.09 27.05
CA LEU A 608 2.81 10.54 26.89
C LEU A 608 2.29 11.21 28.16
N ARG A 609 1.25 10.66 28.79
CA ARG A 609 0.76 11.11 30.10
C ARG A 609 1.89 11.05 31.14
N ASP A 610 2.61 9.94 31.19
CA ASP A 610 3.68 9.70 32.16
C ASP A 610 4.92 10.58 31.90
N ALA A 611 5.20 10.90 30.63
CA ALA A 611 6.24 11.86 30.22
C ALA A 611 5.89 13.31 30.61
N LEU A 612 4.66 13.75 30.34
CA LEU A 612 4.19 15.10 30.68
C LEU A 612 4.11 15.31 32.20
N ALA A 613 3.83 14.25 32.98
CA ALA A 613 3.91 14.27 34.44
C ALA A 613 5.34 14.47 35.00
N MET A 614 6.39 14.38 34.16
CA MET A 614 7.77 14.71 34.57
C MET A 614 8.10 16.20 34.42
N ILE A 615 7.24 17.02 33.82
CA ILE A 615 7.45 18.47 33.66
C ILE A 615 7.26 19.17 35.02
N PRO A 616 8.30 19.84 35.59
CA PRO A 616 8.16 20.45 36.90
C PRO A 616 7.32 21.74 36.90
N ASP A 617 6.47 21.92 37.91
CA ASP A 617 5.52 23.04 38.07
C ASP A 617 6.14 24.44 37.92
N ARG A 618 7.45 24.59 38.15
CA ARG A 618 8.19 25.85 37.95
C ARG A 618 8.00 26.46 36.57
N PHE A 619 7.77 25.63 35.55
CA PHE A 619 7.55 26.06 34.16
C PHE A 619 6.09 26.47 33.86
N LYS A 620 5.20 26.44 34.86
CA LYS A 620 3.80 26.92 34.81
C LYS A 620 3.03 26.39 33.58
N SER A 621 3.25 25.12 33.24
CA SER A 621 2.98 24.62 31.91
C SER A 621 1.49 24.53 31.56
N SER A 622 1.18 24.94 30.34
CA SER A 622 -0.15 24.81 29.73
C SER A 622 -0.08 23.90 28.50
N VAL A 623 -1.17 23.20 28.20
CA VAL A 623 -1.24 22.20 27.14
C VAL A 623 -2.42 22.51 26.23
N TYR A 624 -2.14 22.80 24.97
CA TYR A 624 -3.13 22.80 23.90
C TYR A 624 -3.26 21.37 23.37
N PHE A 625 -4.49 20.89 23.24
CA PHE A 625 -4.78 19.66 22.51
C PHE A 625 -5.13 20.04 21.08
N VAL A 626 -4.49 19.40 20.09
CA VAL A 626 -4.91 19.55 18.69
C VAL A 626 -6.07 18.61 18.43
N THR A 627 -7.27 19.11 18.68
CA THR A 627 -8.52 18.45 18.30
C THR A 627 -9.09 19.10 17.04
N ASP A 628 -9.48 18.26 16.08
CA ASP A 628 -10.38 18.58 14.98
C ASP A 628 -11.52 19.51 15.48
N PRO A 629 -11.72 20.71 14.91
CA PRO A 629 -12.82 21.60 15.34
C PRO A 629 -14.20 20.94 15.25
N ALA A 630 -14.30 19.86 14.48
CA ALA A 630 -15.47 18.99 14.38
C ALA A 630 -15.82 18.20 15.66
N LEU A 631 -14.83 17.98 16.53
CA LEU A 631 -14.92 17.16 17.75
C LEU A 631 -14.82 18.02 19.03
N ALA A 632 -14.63 19.33 18.90
CA ALA A 632 -14.76 20.26 20.00
C ALA A 632 -16.22 20.34 20.47
N SER A 633 -16.43 20.37 21.79
CA SER A 633 -17.76 20.63 22.34
C SER A 633 -18.15 22.10 22.12
N ASP A 634 -19.43 22.45 22.25
CA ASP A 634 -19.89 23.85 22.23
C ASP A 634 -19.25 24.74 23.34
N LYS A 635 -18.49 24.15 24.27
CA LYS A 635 -17.70 24.86 25.29
C LYS A 635 -16.21 24.96 24.96
N ASP A 636 -15.74 24.28 23.92
CA ASP A 636 -14.34 24.18 23.50
C ASP A 636 -14.11 24.79 22.09
N GLN A 637 -15.04 25.58 21.55
CA GLN A 637 -14.96 26.14 20.17
C GLN A 637 -13.78 27.12 19.92
N GLY A 638 -12.94 27.38 20.93
CA GLY A 638 -11.74 28.21 20.81
C GLY A 638 -10.47 27.44 21.19
N ILE A 639 -9.37 27.71 20.47
CA ILE A 639 -8.05 27.14 20.78
C ILE A 639 -7.62 27.60 22.17
N THR A 640 -7.65 26.70 23.15
CA THR A 640 -7.49 27.04 24.57
C THR A 640 -6.50 26.10 25.26
N ALA A 641 -5.54 26.68 25.97
CA ALA A 641 -4.52 25.93 26.70
C ALA A 641 -5.04 25.51 28.08
N ARG A 642 -4.96 24.22 28.40
CA ARG A 642 -5.40 23.64 29.68
C ARG A 642 -4.20 23.52 30.64
N PRO A 643 -4.32 23.81 31.95
CA PRO A 643 -3.23 23.60 32.91
C PRO A 643 -2.74 22.14 32.91
N LEU A 644 -1.43 21.92 33.05
CA LEU A 644 -0.78 20.60 32.94
C LEU A 644 -1.50 19.47 33.71
N ALA A 645 -1.89 19.69 34.97
CA ALA A 645 -2.59 18.68 35.78
C ALA A 645 -3.97 18.28 35.24
N GLN A 646 -4.70 19.23 34.61
CA GLN A 646 -5.97 18.96 33.95
C GLN A 646 -5.74 18.22 32.63
N ALA A 647 -4.70 18.60 31.88
CA ALA A 647 -4.33 17.95 30.62
C ALA A 647 -3.91 16.49 30.83
N ILE A 648 -3.07 16.19 31.82
CA ILE A 648 -2.66 14.83 32.20
C ILE A 648 -3.88 13.93 32.48
N SER A 649 -4.94 14.48 33.09
CA SER A 649 -6.18 13.76 33.38
C SER A 649 -7.08 13.53 32.14
N ALA A 650 -6.88 14.32 31.08
CA ALA A 650 -7.62 14.22 29.81
C ALA A 650 -6.97 13.26 28.80
N ILE A 651 -5.66 12.98 28.91
CA ILE A 651 -4.95 12.07 28.00
C ILE A 651 -5.42 10.62 28.20
N LYS A 652 -6.19 10.13 27.23
CA LYS A 652 -6.72 8.76 27.18
C LYS A 652 -6.70 8.23 25.74
N PRO A 653 -6.62 6.91 25.49
CA PRO A 653 -6.54 6.36 24.14
C PRO A 653 -7.70 6.78 23.22
N GLU A 654 -8.87 7.11 23.77
CA GLU A 654 -10.07 7.47 23.01
C GLU A 654 -9.96 8.87 22.37
N VAL A 655 -9.10 9.74 22.91
CA VAL A 655 -8.85 11.09 22.37
C VAL A 655 -8.04 11.02 21.07
N PHE A 656 -7.26 9.95 20.86
CA PHE A 656 -6.39 9.81 19.69
C PHE A 656 -7.15 9.18 18.51
N VAL A 657 -7.53 10.01 17.52
CA VAL A 657 -8.40 9.66 16.39
C VAL A 657 -7.96 10.36 15.09
N GLY A 658 -8.12 9.66 13.96
CA GLY A 658 -7.81 10.19 12.63
C GLY A 658 -6.40 10.78 12.49
N GLY A 659 -6.25 11.76 11.60
CA GLY A 659 -5.11 12.67 11.53
C GLY A 659 -5.54 14.08 11.89
N GLN A 660 -4.72 14.79 12.65
CA GLN A 660 -4.98 16.14 13.15
C GLN A 660 -4.04 17.15 12.48
N ASP A 661 -4.58 18.30 12.09
CA ASP A 661 -3.78 19.42 11.57
C ASP A 661 -3.32 20.31 12.72
N ASN A 662 -2.05 20.17 13.10
CA ASN A 662 -1.48 20.93 14.21
C ASN A 662 -1.29 22.42 13.87
N THR A 663 -1.40 22.83 12.60
CA THR A 663 -0.92 24.13 12.11
C THR A 663 -1.56 25.33 12.82
N ALA A 664 -2.90 25.33 13.00
CA ALA A 664 -3.59 26.46 13.63
C ALA A 664 -3.25 26.58 15.13
N VAL A 665 -3.22 25.44 15.84
CA VAL A 665 -2.93 25.38 17.28
C VAL A 665 -1.46 25.67 17.58
N LEU A 666 -0.55 25.25 16.70
CA LEU A 666 0.87 25.54 16.81
C LEU A 666 1.19 27.01 16.52
N ARG A 667 0.46 27.64 15.58
CA ARG A 667 0.53 29.09 15.34
C ARG A 667 0.09 29.86 16.59
N GLU A 668 -1.07 29.52 17.16
CA GLU A 668 -1.58 30.10 18.40
C GLU A 668 -0.55 29.96 19.55
N ALA A 669 -0.05 28.74 19.79
CA ALA A 669 0.90 28.47 20.87
C ALA A 669 2.24 29.20 20.69
N LEU A 670 2.69 29.46 19.46
CA LEU A 670 3.87 30.29 19.17
C LEU A 670 3.60 31.78 19.44
N GLU A 671 2.42 32.28 19.05
CA GLU A 671 2.04 33.69 19.24
C GLU A 671 1.81 33.99 20.73
N THR A 672 1.05 33.16 21.46
CA THR A 672 0.90 33.29 22.92
C THR A 672 2.25 33.16 23.65
N ALA A 673 3.15 32.29 23.20
CA ALA A 673 4.49 32.19 23.78
C ALA A 673 5.32 33.46 23.55
N ALA A 674 5.12 34.15 22.43
CA ALA A 674 5.86 35.36 22.05
C ALA A 674 5.37 36.65 22.73
N GLU A 675 4.33 36.61 23.56
CA GLU A 675 3.88 37.74 24.37
C GLU A 675 4.90 38.14 25.46
N GLU A 676 5.51 37.15 26.13
CA GLU A 676 6.48 37.35 27.21
C GLU A 676 7.86 36.77 26.83
N PRO A 677 8.98 37.46 27.14
CA PRO A 677 10.31 36.99 26.74
C PRO A 677 10.74 35.74 27.52
N GLY A 678 11.44 34.83 26.82
CA GLY A 678 12.02 33.63 27.43
C GLY A 678 11.03 32.48 27.65
N ASN A 679 9.98 32.38 26.83
CA ASN A 679 9.07 31.24 26.81
C ASN A 679 9.53 30.16 25.80
N ALA A 680 9.05 28.94 26.00
CA ALA A 680 9.27 27.82 25.07
C ALA A 680 7.97 27.09 24.71
N VAL A 681 7.94 26.52 23.50
CA VAL A 681 6.89 25.64 22.99
C VAL A 681 7.46 24.24 22.83
N LEU A 682 6.85 23.22 23.42
CA LEU A 682 7.13 21.81 23.12
C LEU A 682 6.00 21.25 22.25
N TRP A 683 6.31 20.87 21.02
CA TRP A 683 5.36 20.29 20.10
C TRP A 683 5.56 18.77 20.01
N ILE A 684 4.54 18.02 20.39
CA ILE A 684 4.55 16.56 20.46
C ILE A 684 3.57 16.01 19.41
N HIS A 685 4.08 15.36 18.37
CA HIS A 685 3.29 15.07 17.17
C HIS A 685 3.65 13.79 16.42
N GLY A 686 2.81 13.40 15.46
CA GLY A 686 3.05 12.32 14.50
C GLY A 686 3.45 12.82 13.11
N PRO A 687 3.07 12.12 12.03
CA PRO A 687 3.13 12.67 10.68
C PRO A 687 2.31 13.96 10.58
N GLN A 688 2.84 14.95 9.86
CA GLN A 688 2.17 16.20 9.50
C GLN A 688 2.39 16.44 7.99
N PRO A 689 1.70 15.67 7.12
CA PRO A 689 1.98 15.66 5.67
C PRO A 689 1.47 16.90 4.92
N GLY A 690 0.49 17.63 5.48
CA GLY A 690 -0.23 18.70 4.78
C GLY A 690 0.65 19.89 4.42
N VAL A 691 1.00 20.05 3.14
CA VAL A 691 1.50 21.32 2.60
C VAL A 691 0.31 22.24 2.37
N LYS A 692 -0.08 22.99 3.40
CA LYS A 692 -0.97 24.14 3.22
C LYS A 692 -0.14 25.34 2.79
N ASP A 693 -0.60 26.06 1.78
CA ASP A 693 0.00 27.36 1.42
C ASP A 693 -0.43 28.41 2.45
N LEU A 694 0.41 28.59 3.46
CA LEU A 694 0.17 29.55 4.54
C LEU A 694 0.49 30.99 4.15
N SER A 695 0.91 31.27 2.91
CA SER A 695 1.14 32.66 2.45
C SER A 695 -0.11 33.53 2.56
N ALA A 696 -1.30 32.93 2.42
CA ALA A 696 -2.60 33.57 2.62
C ALA A 696 -3.03 33.67 4.10
N SER A 697 -2.32 33.04 5.05
CA SER A 697 -2.66 33.02 6.48
C SER A 697 -2.08 34.18 7.28
N GLY A 698 -1.29 35.06 6.65
CA GLY A 698 -0.58 36.16 7.31
C GLY A 698 0.78 35.74 7.89
N ALA A 699 1.59 36.74 8.25
CA ALA A 699 2.82 36.51 9.00
C ALA A 699 2.51 36.17 10.46
N LEU A 700 3.36 35.36 11.09
CA LEU A 700 3.20 34.92 12.48
C LEU A 700 3.65 36.05 13.43
N ASP A 701 2.82 36.46 14.39
CA ASP A 701 3.13 37.63 15.25
C ASP A 701 4.03 37.27 16.43
N VAL A 702 5.28 36.89 16.11
CA VAL A 702 6.31 36.59 17.09
C VAL A 702 6.95 37.88 17.58
N VAL A 703 6.40 38.49 18.65
CA VAL A 703 6.93 39.75 19.21
C VAL A 703 8.25 39.52 19.97
N GLN A 704 8.28 38.56 20.90
CA GLN A 704 9.49 38.17 21.65
C GLN A 704 10.14 36.89 21.10
N PRO A 705 11.44 36.66 21.32
CA PRO A 705 12.09 35.41 20.92
C PRO A 705 11.55 34.18 21.66
N VAL A 706 11.17 33.14 20.91
CA VAL A 706 10.63 31.87 21.42
C VAL A 706 11.54 30.70 21.01
N ALA A 707 11.55 29.63 21.81
CA ALA A 707 12.19 28.36 21.47
C ALA A 707 11.15 27.26 21.25
N LEU A 708 11.10 26.69 20.04
CA LEU A 708 10.23 25.56 19.68
C LEU A 708 11.03 24.25 19.68
N TYR A 709 10.51 23.27 20.41
CA TYR A 709 11.06 21.93 20.55
C TYR A 709 10.18 20.94 19.78
N ASP A 710 10.73 20.35 18.72
CA ASP A 710 10.07 19.51 17.72
C ASP A 710 10.24 18.02 18.10
N LEU A 711 9.22 17.43 18.73
CA LEU A 711 9.23 16.08 19.30
C LEU A 711 8.27 15.14 18.51
N GLN A 712 8.76 14.63 17.38
CA GLN A 712 8.03 13.71 16.51
C GLN A 712 8.00 12.27 17.05
N ILE A 713 6.92 11.89 17.74
CA ILE A 713 6.72 10.58 18.36
C ILE A 713 6.46 9.45 17.35
N ALA A 714 5.78 9.75 16.24
CA ALA A 714 5.49 8.78 15.19
C ALA A 714 6.10 9.27 13.85
N PRO A 715 6.93 8.46 13.17
CA PRO A 715 7.74 8.91 12.05
C PRO A 715 6.90 9.23 10.81
N GLY A 716 7.24 10.32 10.14
CA GLY A 716 6.60 10.76 8.89
C GLY A 716 7.09 12.14 8.44
N PRO A 717 6.53 12.69 7.34
CA PRO A 717 6.81 14.06 6.89
C PRO A 717 6.36 15.09 7.93
N ASN A 718 7.02 16.25 7.96
CA ASN A 718 6.63 17.40 8.78
C ASN A 718 6.57 18.69 7.92
N SER A 719 5.61 18.71 6.98
CA SER A 719 5.36 19.83 6.07
C SER A 719 5.01 21.13 6.82
N THR A 720 4.29 21.01 7.93
CA THR A 720 3.91 22.14 8.79
C THR A 720 5.13 22.86 9.37
N LEU A 721 6.17 22.15 9.82
CA LEU A 721 7.40 22.76 10.32
C LEU A 721 8.12 23.57 9.24
N GLU A 722 8.17 23.07 8.00
CA GLU A 722 8.76 23.80 6.88
C GLU A 722 7.95 25.03 6.50
N ALA A 723 6.61 24.94 6.51
CA ALA A 723 5.74 26.06 6.20
C ALA A 723 5.88 27.19 7.24
N LEU A 724 5.85 26.85 8.54
CA LEU A 724 6.03 27.83 9.63
C LEU A 724 7.41 28.51 9.58
N LYS A 725 8.48 27.76 9.24
CA LYS A 725 9.84 28.32 9.02
C LYS A 725 9.95 29.31 7.86
N ARG A 726 8.95 29.39 6.97
CA ARG A 726 8.87 30.38 5.87
C ARG A 726 8.03 31.61 6.25
N LEU A 727 7.18 31.52 7.28
CA LEU A 727 6.39 32.66 7.79
C LEU A 727 7.14 33.52 8.81
N VAL A 728 8.17 32.95 9.45
CA VAL A 728 8.88 33.57 10.57
C VAL A 728 10.34 33.82 10.21
N GLY A 729 10.77 35.08 10.23
CA GLY A 729 12.18 35.44 10.11
C GLY A 729 13.00 34.73 11.19
N SER A 730 13.98 33.94 10.78
CA SER A 730 14.52 32.82 11.55
C SER A 730 15.44 33.19 12.74
N ASP A 731 15.63 34.49 13.01
CA ASP A 731 16.19 35.02 14.25
C ASP A 731 15.14 35.12 15.39
N ARG A 732 13.82 35.04 15.11
CA ARG A 732 12.74 35.19 16.13
C ARG A 732 12.26 33.90 16.79
N VAL A 733 12.31 32.77 16.09
CA VAL A 733 12.03 31.45 16.67
C VAL A 733 13.26 30.59 16.49
N SER A 734 13.74 30.02 17.59
CA SER A 734 14.74 28.95 17.56
C SER A 734 14.05 27.59 17.46
N TRP A 735 14.59 26.70 16.64
CA TRP A 735 13.95 25.42 16.29
C TRP A 735 14.87 24.26 16.66
N GLU A 736 14.51 23.47 17.66
CA GLU A 736 15.32 22.38 18.20
C GLU A 736 14.58 21.04 18.07
N THR A 737 15.08 20.11 17.26
CA THR A 737 14.45 18.79 17.07
C THR A 737 14.94 17.81 18.13
N VAL A 738 13.99 17.21 18.84
CA VAL A 738 14.25 16.42 20.04
C VAL A 738 14.53 14.96 19.67
N ALA A 739 15.81 14.59 19.66
CA ALA A 739 16.23 13.19 19.54
C ALA A 739 15.74 12.35 20.75
N HIS A 740 15.15 11.19 20.47
CA HIS A 740 14.57 10.29 21.47
C HIS A 740 14.34 8.89 20.89
N ASN A 741 14.31 7.85 21.74
CA ASN A 741 13.80 6.52 21.37
C ASN A 741 12.39 6.27 21.93
N THR A 742 11.98 7.01 22.97
CA THR A 742 10.63 6.96 23.57
C THR A 742 10.10 8.36 23.92
N PRO A 743 8.77 8.56 24.06
CA PRO A 743 8.22 9.86 24.46
C PRO A 743 8.74 10.35 25.82
N VAL A 744 9.00 9.42 26.74
CA VAL A 744 9.49 9.70 28.10
C VAL A 744 10.94 10.18 28.05
N GLU A 745 11.77 9.62 27.18
CA GLU A 745 13.11 10.15 26.91
C GLU A 745 13.08 11.53 26.28
N GLY A 746 12.19 11.77 25.30
CA GLY A 746 12.09 13.05 24.59
C GLY A 746 11.65 14.21 25.50
N VAL A 747 10.55 14.08 26.24
CA VAL A 747 10.17 15.11 27.23
C VAL A 747 11.22 15.20 28.33
N GLY A 748 11.77 14.06 28.75
CA GLY A 748 12.80 13.98 29.78
C GLY A 748 14.14 14.62 29.41
N SER A 749 14.54 14.63 28.14
CA SER A 749 15.79 15.27 27.68
C SER A 749 15.64 16.79 27.67
N VAL A 750 14.54 17.31 27.11
CA VAL A 750 14.18 18.74 27.12
C VAL A 750 14.12 19.28 28.55
N VAL A 751 13.35 18.63 29.44
CA VAL A 751 13.20 19.02 30.85
C VAL A 751 14.53 18.97 31.63
N LYS A 752 15.43 18.03 31.29
CA LYS A 752 16.78 17.97 31.89
C LYS A 752 17.73 19.02 31.33
N GLY A 753 17.59 19.42 30.08
CA GLY A 753 18.35 20.52 29.48
C GLY A 753 18.10 21.83 30.22
N TRP A 754 16.86 22.10 30.60
CA TRP A 754 16.46 23.31 31.33
C TRP A 754 16.65 23.24 32.86
N GLN A 755 17.85 22.86 33.30
CA GLN A 755 18.28 23.03 34.69
C GLN A 755 19.00 24.37 34.86
N ALA A 756 18.50 25.20 35.79
CA ALA A 756 19.00 26.56 35.98
C ALA A 756 20.48 26.55 36.41
N GLY A 757 21.31 27.33 35.71
CA GLY A 757 22.76 27.39 35.95
C GLY A 757 23.58 26.29 35.25
N VAL A 758 22.97 25.36 34.50
CA VAL A 758 23.74 24.45 33.64
C VAL A 758 24.43 25.24 32.53
N ARG A 759 25.76 25.22 32.59
CA ARG A 759 26.66 25.69 31.53
C ARG A 759 26.93 24.50 30.62
N GLN A 760 26.56 24.61 29.36
CA GLN A 760 26.99 23.67 28.32
C GLN A 760 28.29 24.17 27.71
N LEU A 761 29.24 23.27 27.47
CA LEU A 761 30.46 23.58 26.73
C LEU A 761 30.19 23.39 25.24
N VAL A 762 29.98 24.50 24.53
CA VAL A 762 29.72 24.54 23.09
C VAL A 762 30.99 24.97 22.36
N ILE A 763 31.30 24.32 21.25
CA ILE A 763 32.44 24.67 20.41
C ILE A 763 32.03 25.70 19.34
N GLU A 764 32.45 26.95 19.52
CA GLU A 764 32.32 27.98 18.48
C GLU A 764 33.45 27.82 17.46
N ARG A 765 33.13 27.64 16.18
CA ARG A 765 34.09 27.66 15.07
C ARG A 765 33.98 28.98 14.31
N GLN A 766 35.12 29.62 14.03
CA GLN A 766 35.20 30.91 13.35
C GLN A 766 36.27 30.88 12.26
N LEU A 767 35.91 31.32 11.05
CA LEU A 767 36.86 31.56 9.96
C LEU A 767 37.60 32.88 10.20
N VAL A 768 38.93 32.87 10.05
CA VAL A 768 39.80 34.04 10.13
C VAL A 768 40.76 34.07 8.93
N ASN A 769 41.09 35.27 8.45
CA ASN A 769 41.98 35.46 7.29
C ASN A 769 43.45 35.67 7.68
N GLU A 770 43.73 35.85 8.98
CA GLU A 770 45.08 35.99 9.52
C GLU A 770 45.49 34.73 10.28
N LYS A 771 46.79 34.41 10.29
CA LYS A 771 47.30 33.23 11.01
C LYS A 771 47.10 33.41 12.52
N PRO A 772 46.28 32.58 13.19
CA PRO A 772 45.96 32.76 14.60
C PRO A 772 47.13 32.37 15.50
N ALA A 773 47.22 33.00 16.68
CA ALA A 773 48.26 32.74 17.69
C ALA A 773 48.04 31.48 18.54
N VAL A 774 47.07 30.64 18.18
CA VAL A 774 46.67 29.41 18.90
C VAL A 774 47.34 28.17 18.29
N PRO A 775 47.36 27.00 18.95
CA PRO A 775 47.94 25.78 18.39
C PRO A 775 47.29 25.40 17.05
N LEU A 776 48.10 25.38 15.99
CA LEU A 776 47.67 25.08 14.63
C LEU A 776 47.88 23.59 14.33
N SER A 777 46.80 22.83 14.17
CA SER A 777 46.87 21.52 13.51
C SER A 777 47.18 21.72 12.03
N SER A 778 48.14 20.95 11.53
CA SER A 778 48.54 20.89 10.12
C SER A 778 48.15 19.57 9.45
N ASP A 779 47.39 18.71 10.14
CA ASP A 779 46.91 17.45 9.56
C ASP A 779 45.81 17.72 8.51
N PRO A 780 45.97 17.24 7.26
CA PRO A 780 44.97 17.36 6.20
C PRO A 780 43.57 16.84 6.58
N THR A 781 43.50 15.73 7.32
CA THR A 781 42.25 15.08 7.70
C THR A 781 41.49 15.89 8.73
N THR A 782 42.17 16.39 9.76
CA THR A 782 41.63 17.31 10.75
C THR A 782 41.21 18.64 10.11
N SER A 783 41.98 19.16 9.13
CA SER A 783 41.59 20.34 8.34
C SER A 783 40.28 20.12 7.58
N ALA A 784 40.17 19.03 6.80
CA ALA A 784 38.95 18.72 6.04
C ALA A 784 37.73 18.42 6.94
N GLN A 785 37.93 17.83 8.13
CA GLN A 785 36.86 17.66 9.13
C GLN A 785 36.33 19.00 9.62
N LEU A 786 37.23 19.89 10.08
CA LEU A 786 36.86 21.15 10.72
C LEU A 786 36.34 22.19 9.73
N THR A 787 36.84 22.21 8.49
CA THR A 787 36.25 23.00 7.40
C THR A 787 34.79 22.65 7.17
N ALA A 788 34.46 21.35 7.05
CA ALA A 788 33.09 20.92 6.83
C ALA A 788 32.17 21.21 8.04
N LEU A 789 32.66 21.04 9.27
CA LEU A 789 31.88 21.36 10.48
C LEU A 789 31.64 22.87 10.62
N TRP A 790 32.67 23.72 10.45
CA TRP A 790 32.48 25.18 10.47
C TRP A 790 31.55 25.64 9.34
N ALA A 791 31.69 25.09 8.13
CA ALA A 791 30.80 25.43 7.02
C ALA A 791 29.34 25.02 7.30
N ASN A 792 29.09 23.95 8.06
CA ASN A 792 27.75 23.59 8.54
C ASN A 792 27.23 24.60 9.59
N ASP A 793 28.07 25.01 10.55
CA ASP A 793 27.74 26.05 11.53
C ASP A 793 27.36 27.38 10.84
N GLU A 794 28.10 27.74 9.78
CA GLU A 794 27.90 28.97 9.01
C GLU A 794 26.68 28.90 8.09
N VAL A 795 26.45 27.76 7.41
CA VAL A 795 25.21 27.53 6.64
C VAL A 795 23.98 27.63 7.55
N THR A 796 24.04 27.03 8.74
CA THR A 796 22.95 27.09 9.73
C THR A 796 22.67 28.55 10.15
N ARG A 797 23.71 29.36 10.36
CA ARG A 797 23.61 30.80 10.69
C ARG A 797 23.12 31.67 9.54
N LEU A 798 23.41 31.30 8.29
CA LEU A 798 22.86 31.98 7.10
C LEU A 798 21.37 31.63 6.92
N LEU A 799 20.99 30.37 7.15
CA LEU A 799 19.58 29.95 7.16
C LEU A 799 18.80 30.55 8.35
N SER A 800 19.45 30.83 9.49
CA SER A 800 18.83 31.54 10.63
C SER A 800 18.60 33.04 10.38
N ARG A 801 18.99 33.55 9.20
CA ARG A 801 18.83 34.96 8.78
C ARG A 801 18.11 35.08 7.42
N ASP A 802 17.46 34.00 6.99
CA ASP A 802 16.86 33.80 5.66
C ASP A 802 17.79 34.08 4.45
N LEU A 803 19.11 33.99 4.64
CA LEU A 803 20.10 34.20 3.59
C LEU A 803 20.30 32.94 2.72
N GLN A 804 19.20 32.29 2.31
CA GLN A 804 19.19 31.01 1.60
C GLN A 804 20.10 30.99 0.35
N PRO A 805 20.15 32.02 -0.52
CA PRO A 805 21.04 32.02 -1.69
C PRO A 805 22.53 32.08 -1.34
N GLN A 806 22.88 32.52 -0.12
CA GLN A 806 24.25 32.53 0.40
C GLN A 806 24.58 31.18 1.04
N ALA A 807 23.68 30.65 1.89
CA ALA A 807 23.76 29.32 2.47
C ALA A 807 23.94 28.23 1.39
N GLN A 808 23.13 28.27 0.34
CA GLN A 808 23.18 27.34 -0.79
C GLN A 808 24.52 27.38 -1.53
N LYS A 809 25.09 28.58 -1.76
CA LYS A 809 26.43 28.73 -2.37
C LYS A 809 27.53 28.17 -1.48
N LEU A 810 27.45 28.45 -0.17
CA LEU A 810 28.43 28.02 0.82
C LEU A 810 28.44 26.49 0.97
N ALA A 811 27.27 25.88 1.16
CA ALA A 811 27.10 24.43 1.25
C ALA A 811 27.53 23.71 -0.05
N THR A 812 27.24 24.29 -1.22
CA THR A 812 27.69 23.73 -2.51
C THR A 812 29.21 23.75 -2.63
N TYR A 813 29.87 24.85 -2.26
CA TYR A 813 31.33 25.00 -2.31
C TYR A 813 32.06 24.04 -1.36
N TYR A 814 31.58 23.91 -0.12
CA TYR A 814 32.16 22.99 0.88
C TYR A 814 31.65 21.53 0.78
N ARG A 815 30.85 21.21 -0.25
CA ARG A 815 30.28 19.88 -0.53
C ARG A 815 29.47 19.30 0.64
N LEU A 816 28.48 20.05 1.12
CA LEU A 816 27.63 19.66 2.25
C LEU A 816 26.18 19.36 1.82
N ILE A 817 25.57 18.34 2.43
CA ILE A 817 24.11 18.12 2.40
C ILE A 817 23.48 18.88 3.56
N THR A 818 22.52 19.74 3.24
CA THR A 818 21.85 20.67 4.16
C THR A 818 20.38 20.84 3.73
N PRO A 819 19.52 21.58 4.44
CA PRO A 819 18.14 21.80 4.00
C PRO A 819 18.01 22.39 2.58
N VAL A 820 19.02 23.17 2.12
CA VAL A 820 19.02 23.83 0.79
C VAL A 820 19.93 23.15 -0.24
N THR A 821 20.65 22.08 0.12
CA THR A 821 21.57 21.36 -0.79
C THR A 821 21.52 19.84 -0.62
N GLY A 822 21.57 19.11 -1.72
CA GLY A 822 21.80 17.66 -1.72
C GLY A 822 22.96 17.24 -2.59
N ALA A 823 23.17 15.93 -2.68
CA ALA A 823 24.20 15.31 -3.52
C ALA A 823 23.57 14.29 -4.46
N VAL A 824 24.06 14.23 -5.71
CA VAL A 824 23.70 13.17 -6.66
C VAL A 824 24.94 12.61 -7.35
N VAL A 825 25.01 11.28 -7.43
CA VAL A 825 25.94 10.56 -8.32
C VAL A 825 25.19 10.18 -9.58
N LEU A 826 25.83 10.33 -10.76
CA LEU A 826 25.26 9.98 -12.06
C LEU A 826 26.23 9.06 -12.82
N GLU A 827 25.68 8.19 -13.67
CA GLU A 827 26.42 7.21 -14.49
C GLU A 827 27.52 7.85 -15.37
N SER A 828 27.16 8.86 -16.18
CA SER A 828 28.05 9.38 -17.22
C SER A 828 28.33 10.88 -17.10
N SER A 829 29.52 11.30 -17.53
CA SER A 829 29.91 12.71 -17.63
C SER A 829 28.98 13.54 -18.54
N LYS A 830 28.27 12.88 -19.48
CA LYS A 830 27.24 13.53 -20.31
C LYS A 830 26.00 13.89 -19.50
N ASP A 831 25.59 13.04 -18.56
CA ASP A 831 24.44 13.32 -17.69
C ASP A 831 24.75 14.41 -16.66
N TYR A 832 25.99 14.46 -16.13
CA TYR A 832 26.47 15.60 -15.34
C TYR A 832 26.42 16.90 -16.16
N ALA A 833 26.98 16.91 -17.38
CA ALA A 833 26.99 18.09 -18.25
C ALA A 833 25.58 18.57 -18.63
N ALA A 834 24.67 17.63 -18.97
CA ALA A 834 23.28 17.93 -19.34
C ALA A 834 22.46 18.53 -18.18
N ASN A 835 22.79 18.17 -16.94
CA ASN A 835 22.17 18.76 -15.74
C ASN A 835 22.95 19.98 -15.20
N HIS A 836 23.97 20.45 -15.92
CA HIS A 836 24.90 21.50 -15.49
C HIS A 836 25.53 21.25 -14.11
N LEU A 837 25.86 20.00 -13.80
CA LEU A 837 26.53 19.57 -12.57
C LEU A 837 28.01 19.30 -12.85
N ALA A 838 28.89 19.67 -11.92
CA ALA A 838 30.30 19.29 -11.98
C ALA A 838 30.44 17.84 -11.50
N SER A 839 31.02 16.95 -12.32
CA SER A 839 31.37 15.59 -11.90
C SER A 839 32.43 15.66 -10.80
N GLY A 840 32.01 15.47 -9.55
CA GLY A 840 32.75 15.94 -8.38
C GLY A 840 33.92 15.04 -7.97
N ALA A 841 35.06 15.13 -8.68
CA ALA A 841 36.32 14.53 -8.24
C ALA A 841 36.57 14.84 -6.75
N PHE A 842 36.83 13.81 -5.95
CA PHE A 842 37.08 13.91 -4.51
C PHE A 842 38.52 13.45 -4.26
N SER A 843 39.37 14.34 -3.77
CA SER A 843 40.81 14.11 -3.58
C SER A 843 41.16 13.39 -2.29
N ASP A 844 40.19 13.24 -1.38
CA ASP A 844 40.46 13.13 0.06
C ASP A 844 40.15 11.72 0.57
N ASP A 845 40.96 10.72 0.20
CA ASP A 845 40.82 9.36 0.74
C ASP A 845 41.88 9.07 1.83
N PRO A 846 41.65 9.47 3.10
CA PRO A 846 42.57 9.16 4.21
C PRO A 846 42.63 7.66 4.54
N LEU A 847 41.81 6.84 3.87
CA LEU A 847 41.80 5.38 3.93
C LEU A 847 42.56 4.72 2.75
N SER A 848 43.23 5.48 1.88
CA SER A 848 44.06 4.94 0.78
C SER A 848 45.40 4.33 1.21
N ALA A 849 45.56 4.01 2.51
CA ALA A 849 46.41 2.90 2.90
C ALA A 849 45.80 1.61 2.33
N ALA A 850 46.35 1.13 1.20
CA ALA A 850 45.86 -0.06 0.53
C ALA A 850 45.68 -1.21 1.54
N PRO A 851 44.55 -1.97 1.47
CA PRO A 851 44.33 -3.07 2.40
C PRO A 851 45.52 -4.04 2.30
N PRO A 852 46.10 -4.49 3.44
CA PRO A 852 47.31 -5.30 3.41
C PRO A 852 47.09 -6.52 2.51
N GLN A 853 48.01 -6.72 1.56
CA GLN A 853 47.96 -7.81 0.58
C GLN A 853 48.16 -9.16 1.29
N GLY A 854 47.10 -9.63 1.94
CA GLY A 854 47.15 -10.69 2.94
C GLY A 854 45.80 -11.07 3.53
N SER A 855 44.69 -10.80 2.82
CA SER A 855 43.34 -11.26 3.19
C SER A 855 42.54 -11.66 1.94
N GLY A 856 43.11 -12.57 1.15
CA GLY A 856 42.39 -13.20 0.04
C GLY A 856 41.35 -14.18 0.57
N LEU A 857 40.12 -14.10 0.08
CA LEU A 857 39.03 -15.03 0.40
C LEU A 857 39.25 -16.40 -0.28
N VAL A 858 40.17 -17.19 0.26
CA VAL A 858 40.32 -18.61 -0.11
C VAL A 858 39.21 -19.41 0.58
N GLY A 859 38.33 -20.05 -0.21
CA GLY A 859 37.37 -21.04 0.30
C GLY A 859 35.88 -20.70 0.19
N ALA A 860 35.48 -19.65 -0.54
CA ALA A 860 34.08 -19.49 -0.94
C ALA A 860 33.79 -20.32 -2.22
N PRO A 861 32.83 -21.27 -2.22
CA PRO A 861 32.49 -22.04 -3.41
C PRO A 861 31.73 -21.18 -4.43
N THR A 862 32.23 -21.11 -5.66
CA THR A 862 31.55 -20.49 -6.80
C THR A 862 30.68 -21.51 -7.52
N ASP A 863 29.39 -21.20 -7.70
CA ASP A 863 28.49 -21.98 -8.56
C ASP A 863 28.71 -21.55 -10.04
N PRO A 864 29.14 -22.45 -10.94
CA PRO A 864 29.53 -22.11 -12.32
C PRO A 864 28.35 -21.96 -13.29
N ARG A 865 27.10 -21.81 -12.81
CA ARG A 865 25.88 -21.96 -13.64
C ARG A 865 25.42 -20.76 -14.45
N TYR A 866 26.00 -19.56 -14.28
CA TYR A 866 25.60 -18.36 -15.02
C TYR A 866 26.75 -17.74 -15.79
N GLY A 867 26.85 -18.14 -17.06
CA GLY A 867 27.74 -17.53 -18.05
C GLY A 867 26.98 -17.23 -19.34
N GLN A 868 27.41 -16.13 -19.98
CA GLN A 868 26.99 -15.64 -21.30
C GLN A 868 25.64 -14.89 -21.38
N SER A 869 25.51 -14.18 -22.50
CA SER A 869 24.80 -12.92 -22.66
C SER A 869 24.10 -12.83 -24.01
N ASN A 870 23.19 -11.86 -24.15
CA ASN A 870 22.50 -11.44 -25.37
C ASN A 870 21.43 -12.40 -25.88
N GLU A 871 20.17 -11.96 -25.86
CA GLU A 871 19.40 -11.75 -27.09
C GLU A 871 18.17 -10.87 -26.81
N VAL A 872 18.11 -9.70 -27.45
CA VAL A 872 16.96 -8.79 -27.43
C VAL A 872 16.66 -8.42 -28.88
N GLY A 873 15.55 -8.91 -29.44
CA GLY A 873 15.19 -8.60 -30.83
C GLY A 873 14.03 -9.38 -31.45
N GLN A 874 13.60 -10.53 -30.91
CA GLN A 874 12.59 -11.40 -31.58
C GLN A 874 11.25 -11.59 -30.82
N LEU A 875 11.11 -11.06 -29.60
CA LEU A 875 9.94 -11.33 -28.74
C LEU A 875 8.80 -10.31 -28.83
N ALA A 876 8.97 -9.20 -29.58
CA ALA A 876 7.97 -8.14 -29.68
C ALA A 876 6.72 -8.55 -30.49
N ASP A 877 6.91 -9.24 -31.63
CA ASP A 877 5.81 -9.60 -32.54
C ASP A 877 4.98 -10.81 -32.07
N TYR A 878 5.56 -11.64 -31.19
CA TYR A 878 5.03 -12.94 -30.82
C TYR A 878 3.62 -12.88 -30.20
N GLY A 879 3.31 -11.80 -29.45
CA GLY A 879 2.01 -11.62 -28.79
C GLY A 879 0.85 -11.35 -29.76
N TYR A 880 1.07 -10.51 -30.79
CA TYR A 880 0.03 -10.17 -31.76
C TYR A 880 -0.26 -11.34 -32.70
N ASP A 881 0.78 -11.97 -33.23
CA ASP A 881 0.65 -13.10 -34.15
C ASP A 881 0.04 -14.32 -33.46
N MET A 882 0.42 -14.61 -32.21
CA MET A 882 -0.22 -15.67 -31.42
C MET A 882 -1.69 -15.36 -31.11
N ALA A 883 -2.06 -14.12 -30.77
CA ALA A 883 -3.46 -13.75 -30.55
C ALA A 883 -4.31 -13.87 -31.83
N ARG A 884 -3.77 -13.42 -32.97
CA ARG A 884 -4.37 -13.55 -34.30
C ARG A 884 -4.58 -15.01 -34.70
N ASP A 885 -3.58 -15.85 -34.46
CA ASP A 885 -3.62 -17.25 -34.90
C ASP A 885 -4.42 -18.13 -33.94
N ILE A 886 -4.50 -17.79 -32.64
CA ILE A 886 -5.52 -18.31 -31.72
C ILE A 886 -6.94 -17.91 -32.18
N SER A 887 -7.17 -16.66 -32.59
CA SER A 887 -8.47 -16.22 -33.11
C SER A 887 -8.87 -17.01 -34.36
N ARG A 888 -7.94 -17.19 -35.31
CA ARG A 888 -8.15 -18.04 -36.51
C ARG A 888 -8.42 -19.50 -36.15
N MET A 889 -7.66 -20.07 -35.20
CA MET A 889 -7.87 -21.44 -34.73
C MET A 889 -9.25 -21.62 -34.09
N LEU A 890 -9.69 -20.67 -33.25
CA LEU A 890 -11.02 -20.69 -32.64
C LEU A 890 -12.13 -20.53 -33.68
N THR A 891 -11.96 -19.67 -34.69
CA THR A 891 -12.89 -19.62 -35.85
C THR A 891 -12.95 -20.98 -36.55
N GLY A 892 -11.82 -21.62 -36.86
CA GLY A 892 -11.77 -22.95 -37.50
C GLY A 892 -12.41 -24.06 -36.66
N VAL A 893 -12.11 -24.11 -35.36
CA VAL A 893 -12.71 -25.07 -34.41
C VAL A 893 -14.22 -24.83 -34.28
N SER A 894 -14.67 -23.58 -34.22
CA SER A 894 -16.10 -23.25 -34.15
C SER A 894 -16.86 -23.63 -35.43
N LEU A 895 -16.24 -23.52 -36.61
CA LEU A 895 -16.79 -24.02 -37.87
C LEU A 895 -16.91 -25.54 -37.86
N LEU A 896 -15.85 -26.25 -37.46
CA LEU A 896 -15.85 -27.71 -37.38
C LEU A 896 -16.89 -28.24 -36.38
N LEU A 897 -17.02 -27.60 -35.22
CA LEU A 897 -18.08 -27.89 -34.25
C LEU A 897 -19.48 -27.57 -34.79
N ALA A 898 -19.68 -26.42 -35.44
CA ALA A 898 -20.97 -26.06 -36.03
C ALA A 898 -21.40 -27.04 -37.13
N VAL A 899 -20.46 -27.52 -37.95
CA VAL A 899 -20.71 -28.58 -38.96
C VAL A 899 -21.08 -29.91 -38.28
N ILE A 900 -20.36 -30.35 -37.25
CA ILE A 900 -20.70 -31.58 -36.50
C ILE A 900 -22.10 -31.48 -35.88
N VAL A 901 -22.43 -30.35 -35.25
CA VAL A 901 -23.75 -30.11 -34.64
C VAL A 901 -24.84 -30.05 -35.70
N ALA A 902 -24.61 -29.40 -36.84
CA ALA A 902 -25.54 -29.36 -37.96
C ALA A 902 -25.80 -30.74 -38.57
N LEU A 903 -24.76 -31.55 -38.77
CA LEU A 903 -24.88 -32.92 -39.28
C LEU A 903 -25.62 -33.84 -38.29
N ALA A 904 -25.37 -33.70 -36.98
CA ALA A 904 -26.11 -34.42 -35.94
C ALA A 904 -27.59 -33.99 -35.89
N PHE A 905 -27.87 -32.69 -35.99
CA PHE A 905 -29.22 -32.11 -36.03
C PHE A 905 -30.03 -32.55 -37.26
N LEU A 906 -29.37 -32.78 -38.40
CA LEU A 906 -30.00 -33.33 -39.60
C LEU A 906 -30.20 -34.85 -39.51
N ARG A 907 -29.18 -35.61 -39.06
CA ARG A 907 -29.28 -37.08 -38.85
C ARG A 907 -30.37 -37.49 -37.86
N GLY A 908 -30.71 -36.64 -36.89
CA GLY A 908 -31.77 -36.89 -35.91
C GLY A 908 -33.21 -36.81 -36.44
N ARG A 909 -33.44 -36.51 -37.73
CA ARG A 909 -34.78 -36.26 -38.29
C ARG A 909 -35.22 -37.35 -39.26
N LYS A 910 -36.46 -37.85 -39.07
CA LYS A 910 -37.10 -38.81 -40.01
C LYS A 910 -37.40 -38.22 -41.39
N SER A 911 -37.54 -36.90 -41.50
CA SER A 911 -37.66 -36.19 -42.78
C SER A 911 -36.95 -34.83 -42.69
N ILE A 912 -36.28 -34.45 -43.79
CA ILE A 912 -35.49 -33.22 -43.86
C ILE A 912 -36.30 -32.17 -44.60
N SER A 913 -36.92 -31.24 -43.86
CA SER A 913 -37.64 -30.11 -44.46
C SER A 913 -36.68 -28.99 -44.87
N ARG A 914 -37.09 -28.17 -45.85
CA ARG A 914 -36.30 -27.00 -46.31
C ARG A 914 -35.92 -26.06 -45.15
N LEU A 915 -36.79 -25.90 -44.17
CA LEU A 915 -36.55 -25.10 -42.96
C LEU A 915 -35.49 -25.74 -42.02
N ALA A 916 -35.39 -27.07 -41.96
CA ALA A 916 -34.35 -27.75 -41.20
C ALA A 916 -32.96 -27.59 -41.84
N ILE A 917 -32.90 -27.65 -43.18
CA ILE A 917 -31.68 -27.34 -43.96
C ILE A 917 -31.28 -25.89 -43.73
N ALA A 918 -32.21 -24.94 -43.86
CA ALA A 918 -31.95 -23.52 -43.63
C ALA A 918 -31.34 -23.26 -42.24
N LYS A 919 -31.95 -23.80 -41.17
CA LYS A 919 -31.42 -23.65 -39.80
C LYS A 919 -30.03 -24.28 -39.62
N ALA A 920 -29.75 -25.41 -40.27
CA ALA A 920 -28.43 -26.05 -40.25
C ALA A 920 -27.37 -25.19 -40.97
N VAL A 921 -27.71 -24.61 -42.12
CA VAL A 921 -26.84 -23.67 -42.87
C VAL A 921 -26.60 -22.39 -42.07
N THR A 922 -27.64 -21.79 -41.47
CA THR A 922 -27.49 -20.60 -40.63
C THR A 922 -26.58 -20.86 -39.42
N LEU A 923 -26.65 -22.04 -38.79
CA LEU A 923 -25.75 -22.41 -37.68
C LEU A 923 -24.28 -22.46 -38.14
N VAL A 924 -24.00 -23.10 -39.28
CA VAL A 924 -22.65 -23.25 -39.84
C VAL A 924 -22.04 -21.92 -40.25
N LEU A 925 -22.84 -20.95 -40.69
CA LEU A 925 -22.36 -19.63 -41.11
C LEU A 925 -22.28 -18.62 -39.96
N ALA A 926 -23.28 -18.56 -39.08
CA ALA A 926 -23.37 -17.53 -38.05
C ALA A 926 -22.38 -17.76 -36.89
N VAL A 927 -22.21 -19.00 -36.43
CA VAL A 927 -21.35 -19.29 -35.26
C VAL A 927 -19.88 -18.89 -35.51
N PRO A 928 -19.25 -19.26 -36.64
CA PRO A 928 -17.85 -18.90 -36.88
C PRO A 928 -17.68 -17.42 -37.21
N LEU A 929 -18.67 -16.79 -37.84
CA LEU A 929 -18.69 -15.36 -38.11
C LEU A 929 -18.69 -14.54 -36.80
N VAL A 930 -19.53 -14.91 -35.82
CA VAL A 930 -19.53 -14.26 -34.50
C VAL A 930 -18.20 -14.48 -33.77
N VAL A 931 -17.66 -15.71 -33.76
CA VAL A 931 -16.35 -16.00 -33.14
C VAL A 931 -15.23 -15.17 -33.79
N HIS A 932 -15.25 -15.03 -35.12
CA HIS A 932 -14.27 -14.24 -35.85
C HIS A 932 -14.37 -12.73 -35.57
N ILE A 933 -15.60 -12.18 -35.56
CA ILE A 933 -15.85 -10.76 -35.25
C ILE A 933 -15.44 -10.45 -33.81
N VAL A 934 -15.79 -11.31 -32.83
CA VAL A 934 -15.39 -11.14 -31.43
C VAL A 934 -13.87 -11.22 -31.27
N GLY A 935 -13.20 -12.20 -31.89
CA GLY A 935 -11.75 -12.30 -31.84
C GLY A 935 -11.04 -11.09 -32.46
N THR A 936 -11.53 -10.60 -33.61
CA THR A 936 -11.00 -9.40 -34.27
C THR A 936 -11.26 -8.14 -33.45
N TYR A 937 -12.44 -8.01 -32.83
CA TYR A 937 -12.76 -6.91 -31.91
C TYR A 937 -11.83 -6.91 -30.69
N VAL A 938 -11.56 -8.09 -30.10
CA VAL A 938 -10.63 -8.22 -28.96
C VAL A 938 -9.21 -7.81 -29.36
N ILE A 939 -8.71 -8.27 -30.51
CA ILE A 939 -7.39 -7.89 -31.05
C ILE A 939 -7.30 -6.38 -31.31
N ASN A 940 -8.34 -5.76 -31.86
CA ASN A 940 -8.28 -4.35 -32.26
C ASN A 940 -8.51 -3.36 -31.10
N ASN A 941 -9.20 -3.75 -30.02
CA ASN A 941 -9.49 -2.86 -28.89
C ASN A 941 -8.60 -3.12 -27.66
N PHE A 942 -7.97 -4.30 -27.57
CA PHE A 942 -7.07 -4.68 -26.47
C PHE A 942 -5.69 -5.15 -26.98
N GLY A 943 -5.34 -4.82 -28.22
CA GLY A 943 -4.09 -5.17 -28.91
C GLY A 943 -2.83 -4.46 -28.40
N GLY A 944 -2.65 -4.43 -27.08
CA GLY A 944 -1.53 -3.81 -26.37
C GLY A 944 -0.78 -4.80 -25.46
N LEU A 945 -0.59 -6.05 -25.91
CA LEU A 945 0.10 -7.11 -25.14
C LEU A 945 1.64 -6.91 -25.02
N GLY A 946 2.11 -5.66 -25.05
CA GLY A 946 3.46 -5.23 -24.72
C GLY A 946 3.50 -4.55 -23.34
N GLY A 947 2.95 -5.22 -22.31
CA GLY A 947 2.63 -4.60 -21.03
C GLY A 947 2.88 -5.50 -19.81
N GLY A 948 4.14 -5.88 -19.59
CA GLY A 948 4.59 -6.48 -18.33
C GLY A 948 4.23 -7.95 -18.11
N LEU A 949 5.16 -8.83 -18.50
CA LEU A 949 5.44 -10.11 -17.83
C LEU A 949 6.85 -10.03 -17.23
#